data_AF-A0A8H4YQ73-F1
#
_entry.id   AF-A0A8H4YQ73-F1
#
_cell.length_a   1.000
_cell.length_b   1.000
_cell.length_c   1.000
_cell.angle_alpha   90.00
_cell.angle_beta   90.00
_cell.angle_gamma   90.00
#
_symmetry.space_group_name_H-M   'P 1'
#
loop_
_entity.id
_entity.type
_entity.pdbx_description
1 polymer ?
#
loop_
_entity_poly.entity_id
_entity_poly.type
_entity_poly.pdbx_seq_one_letter_code
_entity_poly.pdbx_strand_id
1 'polypeptide(L)'
;GGGKVKVDDQYFSRLGADNAARPDHLPPSQGGKYAGFGSTPAPNASDNDLNFGDIQKDAVATLTRGFGWFTSTVSKTAKTVNDGYIQPTAKQFAEGDFAKQAQLTASALAKQAQAAGKNAQEGFTRFVEGPENQKSREAPLDESKKSFWDEFSNLADQRQPANNSIGTSAMGMGKKSTAAPPPKKQDDAWDDWRHALRPKTHKNLNMKPQHVTVTALNLKIRPNKWSQSTSIKKNMNDLMVTFNESLPFDMALHEADVRGSITFAQALRQLDLLTDEELSEITRGLEAVEKEWVDGEFVIHPAVDEDIHTANERRLAELIGPAIAGKLHTGRSRNEQIATDLRLWVRTQLDDISEQLRTALAVSAARAKAEIDVLMPGYTHFQRAQPVRFSHWLLSHATYLMGDVQRLHGVRERTNCCPLGVGALAGNPFGIDRTFLTKDLGFSSLHPNSLAAVADRDFVAEILQWSSLLMAHLSRLSEDLIIYSTAEFGFIRVADEYSTGSSLMPQKKNPDSLELIRGKAGRVMGQASGFLSTLKSLPTAYNKDIQESVEPLLDCVKTVSRCLRIAAGVLSTLQINSKKMKAALTADMLATDVADYLVVKGVPFRQTHHIAGAVVRKAEEKGVSIAELELPDLKQISPQFEADIADVFDFERSVERRTAQGGTSRGSVLSQIFAIEAYLAGN
;
A
#
# COMPACT_ATOMS: atom_id res chain seq x y z
N GLY A 1 0.65 44.78 -16.66
CA GLY A 1 -0.58 45.24 -17.32
C GLY A 1 -1.39 44.03 -17.71
N GLY A 2 -2.61 43.91 -17.20
CA GLY A 2 -3.48 42.76 -17.47
C GLY A 2 -3.96 42.74 -18.92
N GLY A 3 -3.71 41.64 -19.61
CA GLY A 3 -4.33 41.31 -20.88
C GLY A 3 -4.71 39.84 -20.87
N LYS A 4 -6.01 39.53 -20.82
CA LYS A 4 -6.48 38.16 -21.03
C LYS A 4 -6.28 37.83 -22.50
N VAL A 5 -5.44 36.84 -22.79
CA VAL A 5 -5.26 36.31 -24.15
C VAL A 5 -6.52 35.55 -24.52
N LYS A 6 -7.23 36.00 -25.57
CA LYS A 6 -8.32 35.21 -26.16
C LYS A 6 -7.70 34.02 -26.89
N VAL A 7 -7.98 32.83 -26.39
CA VAL A 7 -7.69 31.58 -27.10
C VAL A 7 -8.80 31.43 -28.16
N ASP A 8 -8.47 31.74 -29.41
CA ASP A 8 -9.29 31.42 -30.57
C ASP A 8 -8.73 30.17 -31.29
N ASP A 9 -9.47 29.65 -32.26
CA ASP A 9 -9.11 28.42 -32.99
C ASP A 9 -7.75 28.51 -33.72
N GLN A 10 -7.18 29.70 -33.86
CA GLN A 10 -5.88 29.94 -34.49
C GLN A 10 -4.74 30.23 -33.48
N TYR A 11 -5.04 30.19 -32.18
CA TYR A 11 -4.07 30.49 -31.13
C TYR A 11 -2.87 29.52 -31.15
N PHE A 12 -3.13 28.23 -31.25
CA PHE A 12 -2.08 27.20 -31.26
C PHE A 12 -1.25 27.22 -32.55
N SER A 13 -1.86 27.55 -33.68
CA SER A 13 -1.14 27.69 -34.96
C SER A 13 -0.16 28.88 -34.94
N ARG A 14 -0.56 30.01 -34.33
CA ARG A 14 0.32 31.17 -34.14
C ARG A 14 1.49 30.86 -33.20
N LEU A 15 1.22 30.17 -32.09
CA LEU A 15 2.26 29.68 -31.18
C LEU A 15 3.24 28.71 -31.85
N GLY A 16 2.75 27.82 -32.72
CA GLY A 16 3.58 26.92 -33.51
C GLY A 16 4.51 27.66 -34.47
N ALA A 17 3.99 28.67 -35.18
CA ALA A 17 4.78 29.50 -36.09
C ALA A 17 5.83 30.36 -35.36
N ASP A 18 5.44 31.01 -34.25
CA ASP A 18 6.36 31.78 -33.40
C ASP A 18 7.48 30.92 -32.82
N ASN A 19 7.16 29.67 -32.45
CA ASN A 19 8.16 28.72 -31.98
C ASN A 19 9.07 28.23 -33.10
N ALA A 20 8.56 28.01 -34.31
CA ALA A 20 9.35 27.62 -35.47
C ALA A 20 10.36 28.69 -35.91
N ALA A 21 10.07 29.97 -35.63
CA ALA A 21 10.95 31.09 -35.93
C ALA A 21 12.09 31.30 -34.90
N ARG A 22 12.09 30.57 -33.78
CA ARG A 22 13.12 30.72 -32.74
C ARG A 22 14.42 29.97 -33.07
N PRO A 23 15.58 30.39 -32.52
CA PRO A 23 16.85 29.74 -32.79
C PRO A 23 16.95 28.35 -32.16
N ASP A 24 17.43 27.36 -32.92
CA ASP A 24 17.57 25.96 -32.45
C ASP A 24 18.74 25.74 -31.48
N HIS A 25 19.71 26.66 -31.45
CA HIS A 25 20.94 26.53 -30.68
C HIS A 25 20.86 27.13 -29.26
N LEU A 26 19.74 27.76 -28.91
CA LEU A 26 19.52 28.33 -27.58
C LEU A 26 18.57 27.46 -26.78
N PRO A 27 18.76 27.32 -25.46
CA PRO A 27 17.78 26.66 -24.61
C PRO A 27 16.49 27.50 -24.54
N PRO A 28 15.32 26.88 -24.29
CA PRO A 28 14.04 27.59 -24.34
C PRO A 28 13.89 28.71 -23.30
N SER A 29 14.64 28.63 -22.19
CA SER A 29 14.75 29.68 -21.17
C SER A 29 15.51 30.92 -21.64
N GLN A 30 16.24 30.84 -22.76
CA GLN A 30 17.01 31.92 -23.38
C GLN A 30 16.46 32.31 -24.76
N GLY A 31 15.23 31.93 -25.06
CA GLY A 31 14.54 32.31 -26.31
C GLY A 31 14.63 31.30 -27.45
N GLY A 32 15.20 30.10 -27.22
CA GLY A 32 15.20 29.02 -28.21
C GLY A 32 13.86 28.27 -28.36
N LYS A 33 13.81 27.31 -29.28
CA LYS A 33 12.58 26.53 -29.57
C LYS A 33 12.15 25.66 -28.40
N TYR A 34 10.86 25.62 -28.11
CA TYR A 34 10.23 24.65 -27.21
C TYR A 34 9.85 23.39 -27.98
N ALA A 35 9.94 22.21 -27.36
CA ALA A 35 9.37 20.98 -27.90
C ALA A 35 8.01 20.71 -27.24
N GLY A 36 6.91 20.66 -28.01
CA GLY A 36 5.63 20.16 -27.48
C GLY A 36 4.32 20.85 -27.86
N PHE A 37 4.18 21.53 -29.01
CA PHE A 37 2.87 21.99 -29.50
C PHE A 37 2.62 21.58 -30.95
N GLY A 38 1.67 20.64 -31.15
CA GLY A 38 0.79 20.49 -32.32
C GLY A 38 1.38 20.24 -33.73
N SER A 39 1.08 19.05 -34.27
CA SER A 39 1.09 18.62 -35.69
C SER A 39 2.40 18.76 -36.48
N THR A 40 3.23 17.72 -36.43
CA THR A 40 4.22 17.43 -37.49
C THR A 40 3.49 16.76 -38.66
N PRO A 41 3.64 17.24 -39.91
CA PRO A 41 3.10 16.54 -41.08
C PRO A 41 3.82 15.19 -41.26
N ALA A 42 3.08 14.19 -41.73
CA ALA A 42 3.59 12.84 -41.95
C ALA A 42 4.85 12.88 -42.84
N PRO A 43 5.96 12.21 -42.44
CA PRO A 43 7.12 12.11 -43.31
C PRO A 43 6.78 11.24 -44.52
N ASN A 44 7.16 11.74 -45.70
CA ASN A 44 6.99 11.05 -46.97
C ASN A 44 7.57 9.63 -46.93
N ALA A 45 6.82 8.71 -47.54
CA ALA A 45 7.19 7.32 -47.72
C ALA A 45 8.54 7.18 -48.46
N SER A 46 9.53 6.61 -47.78
CA SER A 46 10.60 5.87 -48.45
C SER A 46 11.19 4.76 -47.54
N ASP A 47 11.08 3.54 -48.08
CA ASP A 47 11.91 2.35 -47.90
C ASP A 47 12.08 1.68 -46.53
N ASN A 48 11.06 1.63 -45.65
CA ASN A 48 11.05 0.65 -44.54
C ASN A 48 9.65 0.33 -43.96
N ASP A 49 8.59 0.28 -44.78
CA ASP A 49 7.26 -0.10 -44.28
C ASP A 49 7.11 -1.62 -44.14
N LEU A 50 6.82 -2.05 -42.92
CA LEU A 50 6.34 -3.38 -42.57
C LEU A 50 4.98 -3.61 -43.24
N ASN A 51 4.95 -4.47 -44.26
CA ASN A 51 3.72 -4.81 -44.94
C ASN A 51 2.95 -5.85 -44.13
N PHE A 52 1.63 -5.71 -44.00
CA PHE A 52 0.77 -6.61 -43.21
C PHE A 52 0.84 -8.08 -43.68
N GLY A 53 1.31 -8.31 -44.92
CA GLY A 53 1.57 -9.64 -45.47
C GLY A 53 2.82 -10.35 -44.93
N ASP A 54 3.80 -9.62 -44.37
CA ASP A 54 5.02 -10.22 -43.80
C ASP A 54 4.81 -10.73 -42.37
N ILE A 55 3.87 -10.11 -41.63
CA ILE A 55 3.48 -10.49 -40.26
C ILE A 55 2.81 -11.88 -40.24
N GLN A 56 2.12 -12.27 -41.31
CA GLN A 56 1.49 -13.58 -41.42
C GLN A 56 2.46 -14.72 -41.79
N LYS A 57 3.63 -14.40 -42.36
CA LYS A 57 4.56 -15.42 -42.86
C LYS A 57 5.67 -15.76 -41.88
N ASP A 58 6.14 -14.83 -41.06
CA ASP A 58 7.14 -15.13 -40.03
C ASP A 58 7.15 -14.12 -38.86
N ALA A 59 6.35 -14.41 -37.83
CA ALA A 59 6.19 -13.58 -36.64
C ALA A 59 7.49 -13.44 -35.82
N VAL A 60 8.39 -14.44 -35.88
CA VAL A 60 9.65 -14.46 -35.11
C VAL A 60 10.67 -13.51 -35.72
N ALA A 61 10.77 -13.46 -37.05
CA ALA A 61 11.63 -12.51 -37.75
C ALA A 61 11.22 -11.05 -37.49
N THR A 62 9.93 -10.79 -37.40
CA THR A 62 9.36 -9.45 -37.14
C THR A 62 9.62 -8.99 -35.70
N LEU A 63 9.45 -9.88 -34.72
CA LEU A 63 9.81 -9.64 -33.31
C LEU A 63 11.31 -9.37 -33.14
N THR A 64 12.15 -10.11 -33.85
CA THR A 64 13.62 -9.97 -33.77
C THR A 64 14.08 -8.62 -34.33
N ARG A 65 13.47 -8.12 -35.42
CA ARG A 65 13.76 -6.79 -35.97
C ARG A 65 13.25 -5.66 -35.06
N GLY A 66 12.06 -5.79 -34.49
CA GLY A 66 11.51 -4.82 -33.54
C GLY A 66 12.36 -4.70 -32.26
N PHE A 67 12.87 -5.83 -31.76
CA PHE A 67 13.76 -5.85 -30.60
C PHE A 67 15.16 -5.32 -30.91
N GLY A 68 15.68 -5.58 -32.12
CA GLY A 68 16.93 -4.98 -32.62
C GLY A 68 16.85 -3.45 -32.71
N TRP A 69 15.72 -2.92 -33.17
CA TRP A 69 15.46 -1.48 -33.19
C TRP A 69 15.41 -0.89 -31.77
N PHE A 70 14.68 -1.53 -30.84
CA PHE A 70 14.58 -1.10 -29.44
C PHE A 70 15.95 -1.09 -28.73
N THR A 71 16.73 -2.17 -28.86
CA THR A 71 18.07 -2.28 -28.23
C THR A 71 19.08 -1.29 -28.83
N SER A 72 19.07 -1.09 -30.15
CA SER A 72 19.92 -0.08 -30.78
C SER A 72 19.55 1.35 -30.38
N THR A 73 18.27 1.62 -30.15
CA THR A 73 17.78 2.92 -29.70
C THR A 73 18.16 3.18 -28.25
N VAL A 74 17.96 2.21 -27.35
CA VAL A 74 18.39 2.31 -25.94
C VAL A 74 19.91 2.45 -25.82
N SER A 75 20.68 1.70 -26.61
CA SER A 75 22.14 1.79 -26.63
C SER A 75 22.65 3.13 -27.18
N LYS A 76 22.01 3.67 -28.23
CA LYS A 76 22.33 5.00 -28.75
C LYS A 76 21.98 6.10 -27.75
N THR A 77 20.82 6.02 -27.10
CA THR A 77 20.39 6.99 -26.08
C THR A 77 21.32 6.98 -24.86
N ALA A 78 21.73 5.79 -24.39
CA ALA A 78 22.70 5.67 -23.30
C ALA A 78 24.07 6.25 -23.67
N LYS A 79 24.53 6.04 -24.91
CA LYS A 79 25.78 6.61 -25.41
C LYS A 79 25.71 8.14 -25.54
N THR A 80 24.60 8.67 -26.05
CA THR A 80 24.38 10.12 -26.16
C THR A 80 24.30 10.80 -24.79
N VAL A 81 23.70 10.16 -23.79
CA VAL A 81 23.67 10.68 -22.41
C VAL A 81 25.07 10.64 -21.78
N ASN A 82 25.82 9.56 -22.00
CA ASN A 82 27.19 9.44 -21.50
C ASN A 82 28.14 10.48 -22.12
N ASP A 83 28.10 10.63 -23.45
CA ASP A 83 29.01 11.50 -24.19
C ASP A 83 28.57 12.98 -24.15
N GLY A 84 27.26 13.25 -24.07
CA GLY A 84 26.68 14.60 -24.12
C GLY A 84 26.44 15.25 -22.75
N TYR A 85 26.23 14.47 -21.69
CA TYR A 85 25.95 15.01 -20.34
C TYR A 85 26.98 14.57 -19.31
N ILE A 86 27.34 13.29 -19.23
CA ILE A 86 28.16 12.79 -18.12
C ILE A 86 29.64 13.17 -18.26
N GLN A 87 30.24 12.94 -19.43
CA GLN A 87 31.64 13.27 -19.71
C GLN A 87 31.97 14.78 -19.60
N PRO A 88 31.16 15.70 -20.16
CA PRO A 88 31.40 17.14 -20.04
C PRO A 88 31.20 17.66 -18.61
N THR A 89 30.18 17.16 -17.89
CA THR A 89 29.93 17.54 -16.49
C THR A 89 31.02 17.01 -15.56
N ALA A 90 31.52 15.79 -15.77
CA ALA A 90 32.68 15.28 -15.02
C ALA A 90 33.97 16.07 -15.26
N LYS A 91 34.16 16.65 -16.46
CA LYS A 91 35.27 17.56 -16.76
C LYS A 91 35.12 18.95 -16.11
N GLN A 92 33.90 19.42 -15.87
CA GLN A 92 33.63 20.69 -15.20
C GLN A 92 33.82 20.64 -13.68
N PHE A 93 33.75 19.45 -13.06
CA PHE A 93 34.02 19.24 -11.64
C PHE A 93 35.40 18.62 -11.41
N ALA A 94 36.45 19.31 -11.85
CA ALA A 94 37.82 18.91 -11.56
C ALA A 94 38.31 19.59 -10.26
N GLU A 95 37.93 19.04 -9.10
CA GLU A 95 38.72 19.06 -7.85
C GLU A 95 37.97 18.30 -6.72
N GLY A 96 38.61 17.28 -6.15
CA GLY A 96 38.18 16.59 -4.91
C GLY A 96 37.66 15.15 -5.05
N ASP A 97 37.64 14.43 -3.92
CA ASP A 97 37.25 13.01 -3.79
C ASP A 97 35.82 12.71 -4.26
N PHE A 98 34.96 13.73 -4.34
CA PHE A 98 33.60 13.63 -4.87
C PHE A 98 33.58 13.25 -6.36
N ALA A 99 34.51 13.77 -7.17
CA ALA A 99 34.59 13.45 -8.60
C ALA A 99 34.98 11.98 -8.83
N LYS A 100 35.86 11.43 -7.99
CA LYS A 100 36.24 10.00 -8.01
C LYS A 100 35.06 9.10 -7.65
N GLN A 101 34.30 9.44 -6.59
CA GLN A 101 33.12 8.67 -6.21
C GLN A 101 32.02 8.75 -7.27
N ALA A 102 31.74 9.93 -7.82
CA ALA A 102 30.76 10.09 -8.90
C ALA A 102 31.13 9.28 -10.15
N GLN A 103 32.42 9.26 -10.52
CA GLN A 103 32.92 8.47 -11.66
C GLN A 103 32.86 6.96 -11.41
N LEU A 104 33.14 6.51 -10.18
CA LEU A 104 33.02 5.10 -9.78
C LEU A 104 31.55 4.65 -9.78
N THR A 105 30.64 5.46 -9.25
CA THR A 105 29.20 5.17 -9.22
C THR A 105 28.61 5.15 -10.63
N ALA A 106 28.97 6.11 -11.49
CA ALA A 106 28.55 6.13 -12.89
C ALA A 106 29.09 4.92 -13.68
N SER A 107 30.35 4.52 -13.43
CA SER A 107 30.94 3.32 -14.05
C SER A 107 30.26 2.03 -13.58
N ALA A 108 29.88 1.95 -12.30
CA ALA A 108 29.12 0.82 -11.76
C ALA A 108 27.70 0.74 -12.37
N LEU A 109 27.02 1.88 -12.51
CA LEU A 109 25.69 1.95 -13.14
C LEU A 109 25.74 1.53 -14.62
N ALA A 110 26.75 2.00 -15.35
CA ALA A 110 26.96 1.62 -16.75
C ALA A 110 27.25 0.12 -16.91
N LYS A 111 28.06 -0.46 -16.01
CA LYS A 111 28.30 -1.91 -15.98
C LYS A 111 27.04 -2.70 -15.65
N GLN A 112 26.20 -2.23 -14.72
CA GLN A 112 24.92 -2.87 -14.41
C GLN A 112 23.94 -2.81 -15.58
N ALA A 113 23.83 -1.67 -16.26
CA ALA A 113 22.98 -1.53 -17.45
C ALA A 113 23.46 -2.44 -18.60
N GLN A 114 24.78 -2.55 -18.79
CA GLN A 114 25.37 -3.43 -19.79
C GLN A 114 25.19 -4.91 -19.44
N ALA A 115 25.29 -5.28 -18.16
CA ALA A 115 25.00 -6.63 -17.68
C ALA A 115 23.52 -6.99 -17.81
N ALA A 116 22.61 -6.06 -17.54
CA ALA A 116 21.17 -6.24 -17.74
C ALA A 116 20.82 -6.45 -19.22
N GLY A 117 21.43 -5.67 -20.12
CA GLY A 117 21.30 -5.86 -21.57
C GLY A 117 21.83 -7.21 -22.03
N LYS A 118 23.00 -7.63 -21.52
CA LYS A 118 23.58 -8.94 -21.84
C LYS A 118 22.73 -10.10 -21.33
N ASN A 119 22.19 -10.01 -20.11
CA ASN A 119 21.32 -11.03 -19.53
C ASN A 119 19.98 -11.13 -20.25
N ALA A 120 19.41 -10.00 -20.68
CA ALA A 120 18.20 -9.98 -21.50
C ALA A 120 18.44 -10.63 -22.87
N GLN A 121 19.60 -10.37 -23.48
CA GLN A 121 20.01 -10.98 -24.74
C GLN A 121 20.29 -12.47 -24.60
N GLU A 122 20.99 -12.92 -23.55
CA GLU A 122 21.22 -14.34 -23.26
C GLU A 122 19.91 -15.08 -22.93
N GLY A 123 18.99 -14.44 -22.20
CA GLY A 123 17.66 -14.98 -21.93
C GLY A 123 16.81 -15.14 -23.20
N PHE A 124 16.92 -14.19 -24.13
CA PHE A 124 16.27 -14.27 -25.43
C PHE A 124 16.91 -15.33 -26.34
N THR A 125 18.23 -15.44 -26.37
CA THR A 125 18.93 -16.52 -27.10
C THR A 125 18.53 -17.90 -26.57
N ARG A 126 18.42 -18.08 -25.24
CA ARG A 126 17.89 -19.32 -24.63
C ARG A 126 16.43 -19.60 -25.01
N PHE A 127 15.62 -18.56 -25.16
CA PHE A 127 14.24 -18.67 -25.61
C PHE A 127 14.14 -19.11 -27.07
N VAL A 128 15.06 -18.65 -27.92
CA VAL A 128 15.11 -18.98 -29.36
C VAL A 128 15.70 -20.38 -29.63
N GLU A 129 16.69 -20.84 -28.87
CA GLU A 129 17.44 -22.07 -29.17
C GLU A 129 16.78 -23.38 -28.66
N GLY A 130 15.84 -23.33 -27.70
CA GLY A 130 15.14 -24.52 -27.18
C GLY A 130 16.03 -25.50 -26.37
N PRO A 131 15.44 -26.55 -25.76
CA PRO A 131 16.08 -27.28 -24.64
C PRO A 131 17.16 -28.31 -25.03
N GLU A 132 17.28 -28.70 -26.30
CA GLU A 132 18.05 -29.90 -26.69
C GLU A 132 19.59 -29.74 -26.64
N ASN A 133 20.12 -28.53 -26.39
CA ASN A 133 21.57 -28.28 -26.41
C ASN A 133 22.20 -27.86 -25.07
N GLN A 134 21.52 -28.04 -23.93
CA GLN A 134 22.08 -27.65 -22.64
C GLN A 134 22.81 -28.79 -21.92
N LYS A 135 24.16 -28.76 -21.91
CA LYS A 135 24.94 -29.46 -20.88
C LYS A 135 24.69 -28.78 -19.53
N SER A 136 24.22 -29.57 -18.57
CA SER A 136 23.86 -29.16 -17.21
C SER A 136 25.00 -28.44 -16.47
N ARG A 137 24.69 -27.26 -15.92
CA ARG A 137 25.43 -26.67 -14.79
C ARG A 137 24.45 -26.39 -13.66
N GLU A 138 24.70 -27.01 -12.50
CA GLU A 138 23.96 -26.77 -11.27
C GLU A 138 24.28 -25.37 -10.74
N ALA A 139 23.24 -24.60 -10.40
CA ALA A 139 23.33 -23.38 -9.64
C ALA A 139 22.89 -23.66 -8.19
N PRO A 140 23.55 -23.11 -7.17
CA PRO A 140 23.20 -23.39 -5.78
C PRO A 140 21.83 -22.78 -5.43
N LEU A 141 21.00 -23.57 -4.76
CA LEU A 141 19.71 -23.16 -4.24
C LEU A 141 19.89 -22.16 -3.08
N ASP A 142 19.25 -21.01 -3.20
CA ASP A 142 19.06 -20.04 -2.12
C ASP A 142 17.84 -20.47 -1.29
N GLU A 143 18.09 -21.06 -0.12
CA GLU A 143 17.06 -21.62 0.77
C GLU A 143 16.21 -20.55 1.49
N SER A 144 16.55 -19.26 1.35
CA SER A 144 15.83 -18.16 2.02
C SER A 144 14.45 -17.83 1.45
N LYS A 145 14.04 -18.46 0.33
CA LYS A 145 12.76 -18.21 -0.36
C LYS A 145 11.75 -19.36 -0.29
N LYS A 146 12.04 -20.39 0.51
CA LYS A 146 11.21 -21.61 0.63
C LYS A 146 10.04 -21.50 1.62
N SER A 147 10.07 -20.56 2.56
CA SER A 147 9.23 -20.60 3.77
C SER A 147 7.72 -20.54 3.53
N PHE A 148 7.25 -19.73 2.58
CA PHE A 148 5.81 -19.52 2.40
C PHE A 148 5.06 -20.74 1.84
N TRP A 149 5.64 -21.43 0.85
CA TRP A 149 4.99 -22.59 0.23
C TRP A 149 5.14 -23.88 1.06
N ASP A 150 6.21 -23.99 1.85
CA ASP A 150 6.42 -25.11 2.77
C ASP A 150 5.46 -25.04 3.98
N GLU A 151 5.19 -23.85 4.53
CA GLU A 151 4.15 -23.67 5.58
C GLU A 151 2.74 -23.96 5.06
N PHE A 152 2.44 -23.52 3.83
CA PHE A 152 1.14 -23.74 3.20
C PHE A 152 0.88 -25.22 2.87
N SER A 153 1.93 -25.98 2.56
CA SER A 153 1.84 -27.43 2.26
C SER A 153 1.69 -28.27 3.54
N ASN A 154 2.38 -27.89 4.62
CA ASN A 154 2.35 -28.63 5.89
C ASN A 154 1.02 -28.54 6.66
N LEU A 155 0.22 -27.52 6.42
CA LEU A 155 -1.13 -27.38 6.99
C LEU A 155 -2.16 -28.34 6.34
N ALA A 156 -1.92 -28.77 5.09
CA ALA A 156 -2.84 -29.65 4.36
C ALA A 156 -2.68 -31.14 4.72
N ASP A 157 -1.51 -31.55 5.23
CA ASP A 157 -1.15 -32.96 5.47
C ASP A 157 -1.58 -33.50 6.85
N GLN A 158 -2.22 -32.70 7.72
CA GLN A 158 -2.75 -33.17 8.99
C GLN A 158 -4.17 -33.75 8.85
N ARG A 159 -4.29 -34.89 8.18
CA ARG A 159 -5.45 -35.81 8.31
C ARG A 159 -5.01 -37.06 9.08
N GLN A 160 -5.33 -37.13 10.37
CA GLN A 160 -5.31 -38.41 11.10
C GLN A 160 -6.63 -39.18 10.89
N PRO A 161 -6.60 -40.48 10.58
CA PRO A 161 -7.72 -41.36 10.84
C PRO A 161 -7.67 -41.90 12.28
N ALA A 162 -8.84 -42.00 12.90
CA ALA A 162 -9.06 -42.57 14.23
C ALA A 162 -8.79 -44.09 14.28
N ASN A 163 -8.14 -44.59 15.34
CA ASN A 163 -8.73 -45.56 16.30
C ASN A 163 -7.74 -46.09 17.37
N ASN A 164 -8.24 -46.08 18.61
CA ASN A 164 -8.04 -46.98 19.76
C ASN A 164 -7.02 -48.14 19.70
N SER A 165 -6.11 -48.22 20.69
CA SER A 165 -6.07 -49.32 21.69
C SER A 165 -4.90 -49.20 22.70
N ILE A 166 -5.29 -49.09 23.98
CA ILE A 166 -4.80 -49.79 25.19
C ILE A 166 -3.41 -50.46 25.14
N GLY A 167 -2.53 -50.09 26.09
CA GLY A 167 -1.90 -51.09 26.98
C GLY A 167 -0.37 -51.17 27.07
N THR A 168 0.08 -51.11 28.34
CA THR A 168 1.28 -51.76 28.95
C THR A 168 2.67 -51.11 28.84
N SER A 169 3.00 -50.36 29.91
CA SER A 169 4.09 -50.57 30.89
C SER A 169 5.43 -51.22 30.50
N ALA A 170 6.48 -50.49 30.93
CA ALA A 170 7.71 -50.95 31.59
C ALA A 170 8.81 -51.67 30.77
N MET A 171 9.98 -51.02 30.66
CA MET A 171 11.23 -51.44 31.34
C MET A 171 12.34 -50.41 31.07
N GLY A 172 13.06 -50.07 32.14
CA GLY A 172 14.26 -49.24 32.08
C GLY A 172 15.56 -50.05 31.99
N MET A 173 16.66 -49.29 31.97
CA MET A 173 18.09 -49.66 31.90
C MET A 173 18.63 -49.92 30.48
N GLY A 174 19.70 -49.28 30.01
CA GLY A 174 20.56 -48.28 30.63
C GLY A 174 21.73 -47.84 29.74
N LYS A 175 22.39 -46.77 30.22
CA LYS A 175 23.77 -46.30 29.98
C LYS A 175 24.18 -45.64 28.65
N LYS A 176 24.35 -44.32 28.76
CA LYS A 176 25.51 -43.47 28.40
C LYS A 176 26.09 -43.57 26.99
N SER A 177 25.87 -42.50 26.21
CA SER A 177 26.79 -42.02 25.18
C SER A 177 27.03 -40.52 25.38
N THR A 178 28.28 -40.13 25.21
CA THR A 178 28.92 -38.84 25.44
C THR A 178 28.39 -37.73 24.54
N ALA A 179 27.97 -36.60 25.12
CA ALA A 179 27.57 -35.41 24.39
C ALA A 179 28.80 -34.70 23.79
N ALA A 180 28.75 -34.45 22.48
CA ALA A 180 29.64 -33.56 21.75
C ALA A 180 29.31 -32.08 22.08
N PRO A 181 30.28 -31.16 22.04
CA PRO A 181 30.05 -29.75 22.31
C PRO A 181 29.20 -29.09 21.20
N PRO A 182 28.38 -28.07 21.50
CA PRO A 182 27.59 -27.37 20.50
C PRO A 182 28.49 -26.60 19.52
N PRO A 183 28.03 -26.37 18.27
CA PRO A 183 28.82 -25.70 17.25
C PRO A 183 29.09 -24.24 17.61
N LYS A 184 30.29 -23.78 17.23
CA LYS A 184 30.74 -22.38 17.33
C LYS A 184 29.73 -21.46 16.63
N LYS A 185 29.24 -20.46 17.35
CA LYS A 185 28.56 -19.31 16.75
C LYS A 185 29.53 -18.60 15.80
N GLN A 186 29.02 -18.33 14.61
CA GLN A 186 29.64 -17.45 13.62
C GLN A 186 29.51 -16.02 14.14
N ASP A 187 30.63 -15.30 14.17
CA ASP A 187 30.72 -13.93 14.66
C ASP A 187 29.95 -12.98 13.74
N ASP A 188 28.80 -12.50 14.19
CA ASP A 188 28.10 -11.38 13.58
C ASP A 188 28.72 -10.06 14.08
N ALA A 189 29.20 -9.26 13.14
CA ALA A 189 29.93 -8.00 13.33
C ALA A 189 29.05 -6.83 13.84
N TRP A 190 28.23 -7.06 14.87
CA TRP A 190 27.33 -6.05 15.46
C TRP A 190 27.49 -5.82 16.98
N ASP A 191 28.38 -6.54 17.66
CA ASP A 191 28.56 -6.42 19.13
C ASP A 191 29.62 -5.39 19.59
N ASP A 192 30.30 -4.69 18.67
CA ASP A 192 31.49 -3.87 19.01
C ASP A 192 31.18 -2.45 19.56
N TRP A 193 29.92 -2.03 19.62
CA TRP A 193 29.54 -0.72 20.19
C TRP A 193 29.36 -0.72 21.72
N ARG A 194 29.17 -1.89 22.35
CA ARG A 194 28.91 -1.97 23.81
C ARG A 194 30.17 -1.98 24.67
N HIS A 195 31.37 -2.07 24.08
CA HIS A 195 32.64 -2.08 24.82
C HIS A 195 33.36 -0.73 24.92
N ALA A 196 32.87 0.33 24.27
CA ALA A 196 33.51 1.65 24.28
C ALA A 196 33.12 2.58 25.46
N LEU A 197 32.20 2.18 26.35
CA LEU A 197 31.69 3.03 27.44
C LEU A 197 31.84 2.41 28.84
N ARG A 198 33.02 1.86 29.16
CA ARG A 198 33.41 1.64 30.57
C ARG A 198 34.30 2.78 31.04
N PRO A 199 33.98 3.47 32.15
CA PRO A 199 34.83 4.53 32.66
C PRO A 199 36.14 3.93 33.18
N LYS A 200 37.26 4.35 32.59
CA LYS A 200 38.59 4.11 33.16
C LYS A 200 38.73 4.99 34.41
N THR A 201 38.99 4.35 35.54
CA THR A 201 39.36 4.99 36.81
C THR A 201 40.55 5.93 36.62
N HIS A 202 40.34 7.24 36.81
CA HIS A 202 41.42 8.19 37.01
C HIS A 202 41.45 8.66 38.47
N LYS A 203 42.60 8.41 39.10
CA LYS A 203 42.98 8.87 40.44
C LYS A 203 43.18 10.39 40.46
N ASN A 204 42.75 10.99 41.58
CA ASN A 204 43.24 12.23 42.20
C ASN A 204 43.34 13.50 41.34
N LEU A 205 42.30 14.32 41.40
CA LEU A 205 42.45 15.78 41.41
C LEU A 205 41.65 16.34 42.58
N ASN A 206 42.39 16.88 43.54
CA ASN A 206 41.92 17.44 44.80
C ASN A 206 41.57 18.91 44.54
N MET A 207 40.28 19.27 44.47
CA MET A 207 39.85 20.67 44.51
C MET A 207 38.76 20.85 45.56
N LYS A 208 39.05 21.72 46.53
CA LYS A 208 38.15 22.10 47.64
C LYS A 208 36.91 22.82 47.11
N PRO A 209 35.74 22.66 47.75
CA PRO A 209 34.53 23.38 47.35
C PRO A 209 34.65 24.86 47.73
N GLN A 210 34.52 25.74 46.74
CA GLN A 210 34.28 27.16 47.00
C GLN A 210 32.78 27.38 47.19
N HIS A 211 32.41 27.90 48.36
CA HIS A 211 31.08 28.43 48.61
C HIS A 211 30.81 29.60 47.66
N VAL A 212 29.80 29.47 46.81
CA VAL A 212 29.24 30.60 46.05
C VAL A 212 28.00 31.08 46.79
N THR A 213 28.14 32.21 47.46
CA THR A 213 27.03 32.96 48.07
C THR A 213 26.22 33.61 46.95
N VAL A 214 24.97 33.18 46.76
CA VAL A 214 24.04 33.83 45.82
C VAL A 214 23.45 35.06 46.50
N THR A 215 23.93 36.24 46.11
CA THR A 215 23.35 37.53 46.52
C THR A 215 21.99 37.69 45.85
N ALA A 216 20.94 37.87 46.66
CA ALA A 216 19.57 38.10 46.21
C ALA A 216 19.46 39.39 45.39
N LEU A 217 19.20 39.26 44.09
CA LEU A 217 18.76 40.37 43.24
C LEU A 217 17.24 40.50 43.38
N ASN A 218 16.81 41.52 44.13
CA ASN A 218 15.43 41.96 44.22
C ASN A 218 14.93 42.48 42.86
N LEU A 219 14.45 41.59 42.00
CA LEU A 219 13.66 41.95 40.83
C LEU A 219 12.19 41.98 41.23
N LYS A 220 11.66 43.20 41.36
CA LYS A 220 10.21 43.46 41.48
C LYS A 220 9.48 42.78 40.33
N ILE A 221 8.76 41.71 40.64
CA ILE A 221 7.88 40.99 39.72
C ILE A 221 6.76 41.96 39.31
N ARG A 222 6.75 42.38 38.04
CA ARG A 222 5.58 43.02 37.42
C ARG A 222 4.59 41.91 37.02
N PRO A 223 3.29 42.05 37.29
CA PRO A 223 2.31 41.07 36.85
C PRO A 223 2.11 41.15 35.34
N ASN A 224 1.80 40.00 34.73
CA ASN A 224 1.37 39.76 33.35
C ASN A 224 2.42 39.85 32.23
N LYS A 225 3.08 38.71 31.94
CA LYS A 225 3.59 38.34 30.60
C LYS A 225 3.56 36.81 30.41
N TRP A 226 2.38 36.19 30.53
CA TRP A 226 2.14 34.91 29.85
C TRP A 226 1.64 35.23 28.44
N SER A 227 2.23 34.60 27.42
CA SER A 227 2.17 34.89 25.99
C SER A 227 3.07 36.05 25.50
N GLN A 228 4.31 35.73 25.13
CA GLN A 228 5.03 36.54 24.14
C GLN A 228 4.58 36.22 22.69
N SER A 229 3.70 35.22 22.48
CA SER A 229 3.05 34.99 21.19
C SER A 229 1.96 36.02 20.86
N THR A 230 1.31 36.64 21.87
CA THR A 230 0.24 37.62 21.63
C THR A 230 0.74 38.96 21.10
N SER A 231 1.98 39.37 21.36
CA SER A 231 2.48 40.65 20.82
C SER A 231 2.80 40.61 19.32
N ILE A 232 3.06 39.42 18.77
CA ILE A 232 3.30 39.22 17.33
C ILE A 232 1.98 38.95 16.59
N LYS A 233 1.08 38.15 17.18
CA LYS A 233 -0.26 37.90 16.60
C LYS A 233 -1.07 39.19 16.38
N LYS A 234 -0.89 40.20 17.24
CA LYS A 234 -1.58 41.51 17.10
C LYS A 234 -1.27 42.27 15.80
N ASN A 235 -0.21 41.89 15.08
CA ASN A 235 0.22 42.50 13.81
C ASN A 235 0.24 41.48 12.65
N MET A 236 -0.28 40.26 12.86
CA MET A 236 -0.26 39.24 11.81
C MET A 236 -1.39 39.50 10.81
N ASN A 237 -1.12 39.27 9.53
CA ASN A 237 -2.12 39.45 8.48
C ASN A 237 -3.25 38.41 8.65
N ASP A 238 -4.52 38.81 8.48
CA ASP A 238 -5.69 37.92 8.64
C ASP A 238 -5.64 36.68 7.73
N LEU A 239 -5.09 36.80 6.52
CA LEU A 239 -4.87 35.63 5.65
C LEU A 239 -3.81 34.70 6.23
N MET A 240 -2.75 35.24 6.83
CA MET A 240 -1.72 34.42 7.47
C MET A 240 -2.25 33.72 8.73
N VAL A 241 -3.18 34.34 9.46
CA VAL A 241 -3.87 33.71 10.58
C VAL A 241 -4.66 32.50 10.09
N THR A 242 -5.56 32.70 9.13
CA THR A 242 -6.40 31.61 8.60
C THR A 242 -5.63 30.55 7.83
N PHE A 243 -4.50 30.89 7.21
CA PHE A 243 -3.60 29.95 6.52
C PHE A 243 -2.77 29.10 7.49
N ASN A 244 -2.52 29.59 8.71
CA ASN A 244 -1.71 28.90 9.71
C ASN A 244 -2.55 28.08 10.69
N GLU A 245 -3.77 28.52 11.00
CA GLU A 245 -4.70 27.84 11.90
C GLU A 245 -4.98 26.41 11.46
N SER A 246 -4.98 25.47 12.42
CA SER A 246 -5.21 24.05 12.19
C SER A 246 -6.42 23.50 12.95
N LEU A 247 -6.99 24.27 13.88
CA LEU A 247 -8.16 23.87 14.66
C LEU A 247 -9.34 23.30 13.85
N PRO A 248 -9.69 23.83 12.65
CA PRO A 248 -10.82 23.29 11.87
C PRO A 248 -10.71 21.81 11.52
N PHE A 249 -9.50 21.24 11.55
CA PHE A 249 -9.27 19.82 11.27
C PHE A 249 -8.61 19.07 12.44
N ASP A 250 -7.67 19.69 13.16
CA ASP A 250 -6.95 19.02 14.24
C ASP A 250 -7.75 18.89 15.54
N MET A 251 -8.93 19.53 15.64
CA MET A 251 -9.88 19.27 16.72
C MET A 251 -10.27 17.78 16.81
N ALA A 252 -10.11 17.02 15.73
CA ALA A 252 -10.28 15.56 15.74
C ALA A 252 -9.31 14.83 16.70
N LEU A 253 -8.25 15.49 17.16
CA LEU A 253 -7.22 14.94 18.06
C LEU A 253 -7.49 15.25 19.54
N HIS A 254 -8.63 15.85 19.90
CA HIS A 254 -8.90 16.34 21.26
C HIS A 254 -8.71 15.27 22.35
N GLU A 255 -9.22 14.05 22.14
CA GLU A 255 -9.09 12.92 23.09
C GLU A 255 -7.61 12.51 23.25
N ALA A 256 -6.87 12.49 22.13
CA ALA A 256 -5.45 12.13 22.15
C ALA A 256 -4.61 13.17 22.91
N ASP A 257 -4.86 14.46 22.68
CA ASP A 257 -4.18 15.56 23.37
C ASP A 257 -4.49 15.59 24.88
N VAL A 258 -5.76 15.41 25.26
CA VAL A 258 -6.17 15.32 26.68
C VAL A 258 -5.45 14.14 27.35
N ARG A 259 -5.52 12.94 26.76
CA ARG A 259 -4.89 11.75 27.32
C ARG A 259 -3.37 11.90 27.42
N GLY A 260 -2.73 12.42 26.38
CA GLY A 260 -1.30 12.74 26.36
C GLY A 260 -0.93 13.74 27.45
N SER A 261 -1.77 14.75 27.68
CA SER A 261 -1.59 15.78 28.69
C SER A 261 -1.75 15.25 30.12
N ILE A 262 -2.74 14.41 30.41
CA ILE A 262 -2.89 13.76 31.72
C ILE A 262 -1.65 12.91 32.04
N THR A 263 -1.21 12.11 31.07
CA THR A 263 -0.02 11.25 31.23
C THR A 263 1.24 12.07 31.47
N PHE A 264 1.38 13.19 30.75
CA PHE A 264 2.52 14.09 30.94
C PHE A 264 2.49 14.77 32.31
N ALA A 265 1.32 15.18 32.80
CA ALA A 265 1.16 15.73 34.15
C ALA A 265 1.60 14.73 35.23
N GLN A 266 1.22 13.46 35.09
CA GLN A 266 1.66 12.39 36.00
C GLN A 266 3.18 12.23 35.99
N ALA A 267 3.82 12.33 34.83
CA ALA A 267 5.28 12.27 34.72
C ALA A 267 5.97 13.50 35.35
N LEU A 268 5.38 14.70 35.24
CA LEU A 268 5.88 15.89 35.94
C LEU A 268 5.76 15.73 37.47
N ARG A 269 4.68 15.12 37.95
CA ARG A 269 4.51 14.82 39.37
C ARG A 269 5.59 13.88 39.91
N GLN A 270 6.01 12.87 39.13
CA GLN A 270 7.11 11.96 39.50
C GLN A 270 8.46 12.67 39.65
N LEU A 271 8.62 13.85 39.04
CA LEU A 271 9.80 14.71 39.16
C LEU A 271 9.65 15.81 40.23
N ASP A 272 8.59 15.79 41.03
CA ASP A 272 8.23 16.84 42.00
C ASP A 272 8.09 18.24 41.36
N LEU A 273 7.78 18.31 40.06
CA LEU A 273 7.49 19.56 39.35
C LEU A 273 6.01 19.98 39.46
N LEU A 274 5.17 19.07 39.93
CA LEU A 274 3.78 19.29 40.36
C LEU A 274 3.60 18.69 41.76
N THR A 275 2.71 19.24 42.57
CA THR A 275 2.22 18.56 43.78
C THR A 275 1.09 17.58 43.45
N ASP A 276 0.70 16.72 44.40
CA ASP A 276 -0.43 15.80 44.21
C ASP A 276 -1.75 16.55 44.00
N GLU A 277 -1.94 17.68 44.70
CA GLU A 277 -3.09 18.56 44.53
C GLU A 277 -3.10 19.22 43.15
N GLU A 278 -1.95 19.68 42.66
CA GLU A 278 -1.83 20.28 41.33
C GLU A 278 -2.07 19.26 40.21
N LEU A 279 -1.59 18.03 40.37
CA LEU A 279 -1.90 16.93 39.46
C LEU A 279 -3.41 16.64 39.45
N SER A 280 -4.03 16.53 40.63
CA SER A 280 -5.47 16.26 40.74
C SER A 280 -6.31 17.35 40.07
N GLU A 281 -5.94 18.63 40.23
CA GLU A 281 -6.63 19.74 39.59
C GLU A 281 -6.45 19.72 38.06
N ILE A 282 -5.24 19.45 37.57
CA ILE A 282 -4.98 19.32 36.13
C ILE A 282 -5.78 18.18 35.52
N THR A 283 -5.76 16.99 36.13
CA THR A 283 -6.52 15.83 35.64
C THR A 283 -8.02 16.13 35.61
N ARG A 284 -8.59 16.64 36.71
CA ARG A 284 -10.01 17.04 36.78
C ARG A 284 -10.37 18.07 35.71
N GLY A 285 -9.51 19.06 35.51
CA GLY A 285 -9.70 20.11 34.51
C GLY A 285 -9.70 19.55 33.09
N LEU A 286 -8.73 18.68 32.76
CA LEU A 286 -8.61 18.04 31.45
C LEU A 286 -9.77 17.08 31.15
N GLU A 287 -10.23 16.31 32.12
CA GLU A 287 -11.43 15.45 31.98
C GLU A 287 -12.70 16.28 31.72
N ALA A 288 -12.81 17.46 32.35
CA ALA A 288 -13.90 18.39 32.07
C ALA A 288 -13.81 18.99 30.66
N VAL A 289 -12.60 19.35 30.18
CA VAL A 289 -12.38 19.80 28.80
C VAL A 289 -12.79 18.74 27.79
N GLU A 290 -12.38 17.49 28.01
CA GLU A 290 -12.75 16.37 27.14
C GLU A 290 -14.26 16.16 27.09
N LYS A 291 -14.92 16.23 28.24
CA LYS A 291 -16.38 16.14 28.32
C LYS A 291 -17.06 17.24 27.49
N GLU A 292 -16.58 18.48 27.56
CA GLU A 292 -17.12 19.58 26.74
C GLU A 292 -16.96 19.32 25.24
N TRP A 293 -15.86 18.71 24.79
CA TRP A 293 -15.69 18.31 23.39
C TRP A 293 -16.67 17.21 22.98
N VAL A 294 -16.80 16.16 23.80
CA VAL A 294 -17.67 15.01 23.53
C VAL A 294 -19.14 15.42 23.50
N ASP A 295 -19.57 16.29 24.41
CA ASP A 295 -20.94 16.77 24.52
C ASP A 295 -21.26 17.88 23.48
N GLY A 296 -20.25 18.38 22.75
CA GLY A 296 -20.39 19.48 21.79
C GLY A 296 -20.63 20.84 22.46
N GLU A 297 -20.26 20.99 23.73
CA GLU A 297 -20.41 22.20 24.54
C GLU A 297 -19.16 23.09 24.53
N PHE A 298 -18.03 22.58 24.04
CA PHE A 298 -16.79 23.35 23.95
C PHE A 298 -16.95 24.60 23.07
N VAL A 299 -16.71 25.78 23.65
CA VAL A 299 -16.77 27.05 22.92
C VAL A 299 -15.41 27.35 22.30
N ILE A 300 -15.35 27.33 20.97
CA ILE A 300 -14.18 27.73 20.19
C ILE A 300 -14.09 29.26 20.17
N HIS A 301 -12.88 29.78 20.44
CA HIS A 301 -12.57 31.21 20.35
C HIS A 301 -11.70 31.51 19.13
N PRO A 302 -12.27 32.01 18.01
CA PRO A 302 -11.52 32.34 16.80
C PRO A 302 -10.37 33.31 17.09
N ALA A 303 -9.25 33.17 16.37
CA ALA A 303 -8.00 33.91 16.53
C ALA A 303 -7.25 33.73 17.88
N VAL A 304 -7.88 33.11 18.88
CA VAL A 304 -7.22 32.69 20.14
C VAL A 304 -6.81 31.24 20.05
N ASP A 305 -7.74 30.37 19.66
CA ASP A 305 -7.56 28.94 19.50
C ASP A 305 -7.01 28.66 18.09
N GLU A 306 -5.68 28.59 17.99
CA GLU A 306 -4.97 28.36 16.72
C GLU A 306 -5.05 26.89 16.28
N ASP A 307 -4.95 26.02 17.26
CA ASP A 307 -4.87 24.56 17.15
C ASP A 307 -5.54 23.92 18.37
N ILE A 308 -5.78 22.61 18.33
CA ILE A 308 -6.39 21.85 19.43
C ILE A 308 -5.65 22.03 20.77
N HIS A 309 -4.32 22.12 20.75
CA HIS A 309 -3.51 22.26 21.96
C HIS A 309 -3.78 23.61 22.64
N THR A 310 -3.78 24.72 21.88
CA THR A 310 -4.10 26.05 22.40
C THR A 310 -5.52 26.15 22.92
N ALA A 311 -6.48 25.50 22.24
CA ALA A 311 -7.87 25.43 22.69
C ALA A 311 -8.00 24.73 24.05
N ASN A 312 -7.40 23.54 24.18
CA ASN A 312 -7.42 22.76 25.41
C ASN A 312 -6.65 23.47 26.55
N GLU A 313 -5.49 24.06 26.26
CA GLU A 313 -4.70 24.84 27.22
C GLU A 313 -5.48 26.04 27.75
N ARG A 314 -6.13 26.81 26.86
CA ARG A 314 -6.96 27.96 27.25
C ARG A 314 -8.08 27.49 28.15
N ARG A 315 -8.83 26.48 27.72
CA ARG A 315 -10.00 26.01 28.48
C ARG A 315 -9.60 25.44 29.84
N LEU A 316 -8.50 24.70 29.90
CA LEU A 316 -7.93 24.23 31.17
C LEU A 316 -7.62 25.41 32.11
N ALA A 317 -6.96 26.46 31.61
CA ALA A 317 -6.63 27.64 32.40
C ALA A 317 -7.87 28.40 32.90
N GLU A 318 -8.96 28.43 32.14
CA GLU A 318 -10.25 28.98 32.58
C GLU A 318 -10.88 28.17 33.72
N LEU A 319 -10.71 26.85 33.70
CA LEU A 319 -11.31 25.93 34.67
C LEU A 319 -10.54 25.81 36.00
N ILE A 320 -9.21 25.86 35.96
CA ILE A 320 -8.35 25.59 37.13
C ILE A 320 -7.42 26.76 37.50
N GLY A 321 -7.50 27.85 36.74
CA GLY A 321 -6.66 29.01 36.89
C GLY A 321 -5.32 28.90 36.14
N PRO A 322 -4.78 30.02 35.63
CA PRO A 322 -3.60 30.03 34.77
C PRO A 322 -2.30 29.63 35.49
N ALA A 323 -2.24 29.79 36.82
CA ALA A 323 -1.05 29.48 37.59
C ALA A 323 -0.74 27.97 37.64
N ILE A 324 -1.78 27.14 37.80
CA ILE A 324 -1.65 25.68 37.83
C ILE A 324 -1.60 25.15 36.39
N ALA A 325 -2.53 25.58 35.52
CA ALA A 325 -2.57 25.14 34.12
C ALA A 325 -1.25 25.41 33.38
N GLY A 326 -0.61 26.56 33.62
CA GLY A 326 0.66 26.92 33.00
C GLY A 326 1.82 25.96 33.34
N LYS A 327 1.75 25.19 34.43
CA LYS A 327 2.79 24.22 34.80
C LYS A 327 2.81 22.99 33.90
N LEU A 328 1.70 22.64 33.26
CA LEU A 328 1.57 21.45 32.41
C LEU A 328 2.57 21.45 31.23
N HIS A 329 2.96 22.63 30.73
CA HIS A 329 3.91 22.74 29.61
C HIS A 329 5.38 22.68 30.02
N THR A 330 5.68 22.44 31.29
CA THR A 330 7.06 22.40 31.79
C THR A 330 7.87 21.31 31.07
N GLY A 331 8.83 21.71 30.23
CA GLY A 331 9.67 20.78 29.48
C GLY A 331 8.98 20.07 28.32
N ARG A 332 7.78 20.51 27.92
CA ARG A 332 7.01 19.97 26.78
C ARG A 332 7.06 20.90 25.58
N SER A 333 7.16 20.36 24.38
CA SER A 333 7.00 21.11 23.13
C SER A 333 5.77 20.70 22.35
N ARG A 334 5.23 21.62 21.54
CA ARG A 334 4.17 21.29 20.56
C ARG A 334 4.65 20.22 19.57
N ASN A 335 5.93 20.21 19.21
CA ASN A 335 6.46 19.30 18.17
C ASN A 335 6.33 17.81 18.54
N GLU A 336 6.63 17.47 19.80
CA GLU A 336 6.44 16.10 20.31
C GLU A 336 4.98 15.80 20.65
N GLN A 337 4.22 16.82 21.07
CA GLN A 337 2.81 16.71 21.46
C GLN A 337 1.98 16.28 20.24
N ILE A 338 2.02 17.05 19.15
CA ILE A 338 1.33 16.69 17.91
C ILE A 338 1.78 15.35 17.32
N ALA A 339 3.08 15.01 17.45
CA ALA A 339 3.59 13.71 17.01
C ALA A 339 3.04 12.55 17.85
N THR A 340 2.79 12.79 19.13
CA THR A 340 2.17 11.83 20.06
C THR A 340 0.70 11.69 19.75
N ASP A 341 -0.02 12.81 19.65
CA ASP A 341 -1.46 12.86 19.51
C ASP A 341 -1.91 12.23 18.20
N LEU A 342 -1.21 12.53 17.10
CA LEU A 342 -1.49 11.95 15.79
C LEU A 342 -1.30 10.43 15.78
N ARG A 343 -0.29 9.91 16.50
CA ARG A 343 -0.05 8.46 16.62
C ARG A 343 -1.11 7.80 17.49
N LEU A 344 -1.46 8.40 18.63
CA LEU A 344 -2.51 7.89 19.51
C LEU A 344 -3.85 7.80 18.77
N TRP A 345 -4.22 8.90 18.10
CA TRP A 345 -5.44 8.97 17.32
C TRP A 345 -5.44 7.91 16.22
N VAL A 346 -4.43 7.90 15.35
CA VAL A 346 -4.44 7.01 14.19
C VAL A 346 -4.35 5.54 14.60
N ARG A 347 -3.68 5.22 15.71
CA ARG A 347 -3.61 3.85 16.24
C ARG A 347 -5.00 3.27 16.48
N THR A 348 -5.88 4.01 17.14
CA THR A 348 -7.28 3.61 17.35
C THR A 348 -8.01 3.45 16.02
N GLN A 349 -7.78 4.36 15.07
CA GLN A 349 -8.41 4.29 13.76
C GLN A 349 -7.95 3.07 12.94
N LEU A 350 -6.67 2.68 13.01
CA LEU A 350 -6.15 1.49 12.35
C LEU A 350 -6.74 0.21 12.95
N ASP A 351 -6.93 0.18 14.27
CA ASP A 351 -7.55 -0.94 14.98
C ASP A 351 -9.03 -1.09 14.53
N ASP A 352 -9.79 0.01 14.41
CA ASP A 352 -11.17 0.00 13.89
C ASP A 352 -11.25 -0.45 12.42
N ILE A 353 -10.33 0.04 11.58
CA ILE A 353 -10.25 -0.32 10.16
C ILE A 353 -9.90 -1.81 10.00
N SER A 354 -9.05 -2.35 10.88
CA SER A 354 -8.73 -3.78 10.91
C SER A 354 -9.99 -4.63 11.13
N GLU A 355 -10.83 -4.26 12.10
CA GLU A 355 -12.09 -4.97 12.35
C GLU A 355 -13.09 -4.86 11.18
N GLN A 356 -13.11 -3.72 10.50
CA GLN A 356 -13.94 -3.55 9.29
C GLN A 356 -13.47 -4.44 8.13
N LEU A 357 -12.16 -4.59 7.93
CA LEU A 357 -11.60 -5.52 6.96
C LEU A 357 -11.94 -6.97 7.33
N ARG A 358 -11.77 -7.35 8.61
CA ARG A 358 -12.14 -8.68 9.11
C ARG A 358 -13.63 -8.97 8.90
N THR A 359 -14.48 -7.96 9.07
CA THR A 359 -15.91 -8.06 8.75
C THR A 359 -16.15 -8.31 7.26
N ALA A 360 -15.48 -7.57 6.37
CA ALA A 360 -15.60 -7.78 4.92
C ALA A 360 -15.13 -9.19 4.49
N LEU A 361 -14.06 -9.71 5.09
CA LEU A 361 -13.58 -11.08 4.90
C LEU A 361 -14.62 -12.11 5.36
N ALA A 362 -15.19 -11.93 6.55
CA ALA A 362 -16.21 -12.83 7.09
C ALA A 362 -17.45 -12.89 6.19
N VAL A 363 -17.92 -11.73 5.73
CA VAL A 363 -19.03 -11.63 4.76
C VAL A 363 -18.68 -12.37 3.47
N SER A 364 -17.47 -12.15 2.93
CA SER A 364 -17.04 -12.79 1.68
C SER A 364 -16.96 -14.32 1.80
N ALA A 365 -16.41 -14.84 2.90
CA ALA A 365 -16.32 -16.27 3.17
C ALA A 365 -17.71 -16.91 3.34
N ALA A 366 -18.59 -16.27 4.11
CA ALA A 366 -19.97 -16.76 4.32
C ALA A 366 -20.76 -16.82 3.00
N ARG A 367 -20.66 -15.77 2.17
CA ARG A 367 -21.26 -15.72 0.83
C ARG A 367 -20.70 -16.80 -0.09
N ALA A 368 -19.38 -16.90 -0.17
CA ALA A 368 -18.71 -17.92 -0.97
C ALA A 368 -19.13 -19.34 -0.59
N LYS A 369 -19.34 -19.62 0.70
CA LYS A 369 -19.82 -20.90 1.21
C LYS A 369 -21.28 -21.18 0.83
N ALA A 370 -22.15 -20.18 0.97
CA ALA A 370 -23.57 -20.29 0.65
C ALA A 370 -23.84 -20.44 -0.85
N GLU A 371 -22.99 -19.87 -1.69
CA GLU A 371 -23.20 -19.76 -3.14
C GLU A 371 -22.22 -20.62 -3.96
N ILE A 372 -21.60 -21.64 -3.32
CA ILE A 372 -20.52 -22.45 -3.89
C ILE A 372 -20.89 -23.17 -5.19
N ASP A 373 -22.16 -23.51 -5.36
CA ASP A 373 -22.67 -24.25 -6.52
C ASP A 373 -22.95 -23.37 -7.75
N VAL A 374 -22.77 -22.05 -7.64
CA VAL A 374 -23.06 -21.12 -8.73
C VAL A 374 -21.87 -21.04 -9.68
N LEU A 375 -22.10 -21.41 -10.94
CA LEU A 375 -21.13 -21.23 -12.01
C LEU A 375 -21.37 -19.93 -12.76
N MET A 376 -20.28 -19.30 -13.19
CA MET A 376 -20.27 -18.11 -14.04
C MET A 376 -19.09 -18.18 -15.02
N PRO A 377 -19.12 -17.41 -16.12
CA PRO A 377 -17.93 -17.26 -16.95
C PRO A 377 -16.80 -16.55 -16.19
N GLY A 378 -15.59 -17.08 -16.26
CA GLY A 378 -14.36 -16.39 -15.91
C GLY A 378 -13.89 -15.51 -17.06
N TYR A 379 -13.18 -14.42 -16.74
CA TYR A 379 -12.80 -13.41 -17.73
C TYR A 379 -11.30 -13.13 -17.74
N THR A 380 -10.75 -13.00 -18.95
CA THR A 380 -9.41 -12.44 -19.20
C THR A 380 -9.52 -11.47 -20.37
N HIS A 381 -8.93 -10.27 -20.27
CA HIS A 381 -9.17 -9.19 -21.24
C HIS A 381 -10.66 -8.85 -21.41
N PHE A 382 -11.45 -9.13 -20.38
CA PHE A 382 -12.90 -8.99 -20.39
C PHE A 382 -13.62 -9.86 -21.46
N GLN A 383 -12.91 -10.85 -22.01
CA GLN A 383 -13.47 -11.91 -22.84
C GLN A 383 -13.75 -13.14 -21.98
N ARG A 384 -14.81 -13.89 -22.32
CA ARG A 384 -15.12 -15.15 -21.65
C ARG A 384 -13.98 -16.13 -21.91
N ALA A 385 -13.44 -16.68 -20.84
CA ALA A 385 -12.35 -17.65 -20.89
C ALA A 385 -12.87 -19.04 -20.53
N GLN A 386 -12.85 -19.40 -19.26
CA GLN A 386 -13.28 -20.71 -18.76
C GLN A 386 -14.38 -20.56 -17.71
N PRO A 387 -15.23 -21.58 -17.50
CA PRO A 387 -16.18 -21.58 -16.39
C PRO A 387 -15.44 -21.50 -15.04
N VAL A 388 -15.99 -20.75 -14.10
CA VAL A 388 -15.53 -20.66 -12.71
C VAL A 388 -16.72 -20.67 -11.76
N ARG A 389 -16.47 -21.00 -10.49
CA ARG A 389 -17.47 -20.78 -9.42
C ARG A 389 -17.53 -19.29 -9.07
N PHE A 390 -18.72 -18.73 -8.88
CA PHE A 390 -18.91 -17.37 -8.36
C PHE A 390 -18.16 -17.16 -7.05
N SER A 391 -18.21 -18.15 -6.17
CA SER A 391 -17.45 -18.17 -4.92
C SER A 391 -15.94 -18.03 -5.13
N HIS A 392 -15.39 -18.62 -6.20
CA HIS A 392 -13.97 -18.48 -6.51
C HIS A 392 -13.62 -17.05 -6.93
N TRP A 393 -14.48 -16.38 -7.73
CA TRP A 393 -14.34 -14.96 -8.04
C TRP A 393 -14.39 -14.09 -6.78
N LEU A 394 -15.37 -14.31 -5.90
CA LEU A 394 -15.50 -13.54 -4.65
C LEU A 394 -14.28 -13.71 -3.73
N LEU A 395 -13.79 -14.95 -3.59
CA LEU A 395 -12.62 -15.25 -2.78
C LEU A 395 -11.33 -14.66 -3.36
N SER A 396 -11.26 -14.40 -4.67
CA SER A 396 -10.12 -13.67 -5.26
C SER A 396 -10.00 -12.25 -4.68
N HIS A 397 -11.13 -11.55 -4.51
CA HIS A 397 -11.17 -10.24 -3.86
C HIS A 397 -10.91 -10.33 -2.36
N ALA A 398 -11.48 -11.34 -1.69
CA ALA A 398 -11.20 -11.58 -0.27
C ALA A 398 -9.71 -11.87 0.01
N THR A 399 -9.02 -12.54 -0.91
CA THR A 399 -7.58 -12.81 -0.79
C THR A 399 -6.75 -11.52 -0.81
N TYR A 400 -7.10 -10.55 -1.67
CA TYR A 400 -6.45 -9.23 -1.65
C TYR A 400 -6.68 -8.52 -0.31
N LEU A 401 -7.92 -8.51 0.19
CA LEU A 401 -8.26 -7.90 1.48
C LEU A 401 -7.53 -8.55 2.66
N MET A 402 -7.35 -9.87 2.64
CA MET A 402 -6.58 -10.58 3.67
C MET A 402 -5.11 -10.12 3.67
N GLY A 403 -4.52 -9.94 2.49
CA GLY A 403 -3.19 -9.33 2.36
C GLY A 403 -3.13 -7.87 2.85
N ASP A 404 -4.22 -7.11 2.71
CA ASP A 404 -4.30 -5.75 3.22
C ASP A 404 -4.38 -5.70 4.76
N VAL A 405 -5.04 -6.66 5.40
CA VAL A 405 -5.03 -6.81 6.88
C VAL A 405 -3.61 -7.08 7.38
N GLN A 406 -2.88 -8.00 6.73
CA GLN A 406 -1.50 -8.30 7.08
C GLN A 406 -0.58 -7.06 6.97
N ARG A 407 -0.74 -6.27 5.91
CA ARG A 407 0.01 -5.01 5.75
C ARG A 407 -0.38 -3.99 6.82
N LEU A 408 -1.67 -3.87 7.12
CA LEU A 408 -2.17 -2.97 8.15
C LEU A 408 -1.56 -3.28 9.52
N HIS A 409 -1.46 -4.55 9.90
CA HIS A 409 -0.79 -4.96 11.14
C HIS A 409 0.66 -4.46 11.21
N GLY A 410 1.43 -4.64 10.13
CA GLY A 410 2.81 -4.14 10.09
C GLY A 410 2.90 -2.60 10.20
N VAL A 411 2.01 -1.87 9.52
CA VAL A 411 1.93 -0.40 9.61
C VAL A 411 1.56 0.04 11.03
N ARG A 412 0.59 -0.64 11.65
CA ARG A 412 0.15 -0.40 13.03
C ARG A 412 1.25 -0.65 14.04
N GLU A 413 2.05 -1.71 13.88
CA GLU A 413 3.21 -1.97 14.75
C GLU A 413 4.23 -0.84 14.70
N ARG A 414 4.63 -0.40 13.50
CA ARG A 414 5.61 0.70 13.33
C ARG A 414 5.06 2.06 13.77
N THR A 415 3.76 2.27 13.62
CA THR A 415 3.08 3.48 14.10
C THR A 415 3.15 3.60 15.63
N ASN A 416 3.16 2.48 16.35
CA ASN A 416 3.07 2.42 17.82
C ASN A 416 4.40 2.67 18.55
N CYS A 417 5.09 3.75 18.19
CA CYS A 417 6.34 4.21 18.77
C CYS A 417 6.15 5.58 19.44
N CYS A 418 6.51 5.70 20.72
CA CYS A 418 6.25 6.87 21.56
C CYS A 418 7.26 8.01 21.31
N PRO A 419 6.82 9.20 20.82
CA PRO A 419 7.69 10.35 20.68
C PRO A 419 7.72 11.24 21.93
N LEU A 420 6.78 11.11 22.87
CA LEU A 420 6.66 11.99 24.03
C LEU A 420 7.89 11.96 24.96
N GLY A 421 8.25 13.13 25.50
CA GLY A 421 9.40 13.37 26.37
C GLY A 421 10.72 13.74 25.64
N VAL A 422 10.65 14.08 24.36
CA VAL A 422 11.79 14.54 23.53
C VAL A 422 11.87 16.07 23.41
N GLY A 423 10.93 16.81 23.99
CA GLY A 423 10.90 18.27 23.91
C GLY A 423 10.77 18.76 22.48
N ALA A 424 11.39 19.90 22.17
CA ALA A 424 11.27 20.50 20.84
C ALA A 424 12.08 19.78 19.76
N LEU A 425 13.24 19.22 20.13
CA LEU A 425 14.15 18.50 19.22
C LEU A 425 15.32 17.80 19.95
N ALA A 426 15.69 18.25 21.17
CA ALA A 426 16.95 17.88 21.84
C ALA A 426 16.79 16.96 23.07
N GLY A 427 15.56 16.54 23.38
CA GLY A 427 15.23 15.85 24.62
C GLY A 427 14.55 16.77 25.65
N ASN A 428 13.85 16.17 26.62
CA ASN A 428 13.37 16.86 27.80
C ASN A 428 14.55 17.14 28.78
N PRO A 429 14.68 18.37 29.33
CA PRO A 429 15.83 18.75 30.15
C PRO A 429 15.73 18.33 31.63
N PHE A 430 14.58 17.80 32.07
CA PHE A 430 14.30 17.49 33.48
C PHE A 430 14.42 16.00 33.81
N GLY A 431 14.86 15.16 32.86
CA GLY A 431 15.02 13.73 33.09
C GLY A 431 13.69 12.98 33.19
N ILE A 432 12.68 13.40 32.43
CA ILE A 432 11.36 12.75 32.41
C ILE A 432 11.46 11.25 32.06
N ASP A 433 10.71 10.41 32.79
CA ASP A 433 10.68 8.97 32.53
C ASP A 433 9.84 8.67 31.27
N ARG A 434 10.52 8.57 30.14
CA ARG A 434 9.86 8.21 28.87
C ARG A 434 9.35 6.76 28.85
N THR A 435 9.91 5.87 29.67
CA THR A 435 9.43 4.48 29.78
C THR A 435 8.05 4.46 30.42
N PHE A 436 7.85 5.24 31.48
CA PHE A 436 6.54 5.47 32.07
C PHE A 436 5.54 6.02 31.03
N LEU A 437 5.89 7.12 30.33
CA LEU A 437 5.03 7.72 29.29
C LEU A 437 4.62 6.70 28.22
N THR A 438 5.58 5.89 27.76
CA THR A 438 5.36 4.86 26.73
C THR A 438 4.36 3.81 27.21
N LYS A 439 4.57 3.29 28.43
CA LYS A 439 3.72 2.25 29.01
C LYS A 439 2.29 2.74 29.25
N ASP A 440 2.15 3.93 29.84
CA ASP A 440 0.86 4.49 30.22
C ASP A 440 -0.01 4.84 29.00
N LEU A 441 0.61 5.38 27.95
CA LEU A 441 -0.04 5.64 26.65
C LEU A 441 -0.22 4.37 25.77
N GLY A 442 0.24 3.20 26.22
CA GLY A 442 0.10 1.93 25.51
C GLY A 442 0.96 1.80 24.25
N PHE A 443 2.03 2.57 24.13
CA PHE A 443 3.02 2.40 23.07
C PHE A 443 3.88 1.15 23.31
N SER A 444 4.36 0.53 22.24
CA SER A 444 5.21 -0.68 22.32
C SER A 444 6.69 -0.36 22.43
N SER A 445 7.10 0.85 22.05
CA SER A 445 8.50 1.26 22.03
C SER A 445 8.66 2.78 22.14
N LEU A 446 9.90 3.20 22.42
CA LEU A 446 10.32 4.59 22.44
C LEU A 446 10.92 5.00 21.10
N HIS A 447 10.67 6.25 20.69
CA HIS A 447 11.46 6.84 19.62
C HIS A 447 12.89 7.08 20.14
N PRO A 448 13.93 6.47 19.54
CA PRO A 448 15.28 6.44 20.12
C PRO A 448 16.03 7.77 19.95
N ASN A 449 15.63 8.60 19.00
CA ASN A 449 16.29 9.86 18.68
C ASN A 449 15.28 11.01 18.69
N SER A 450 15.59 12.09 19.41
CA SER A 450 14.69 13.24 19.59
C SER A 450 14.50 14.08 18.33
N LEU A 451 15.54 14.24 17.49
CA LEU A 451 15.44 14.96 16.21
C LEU A 451 14.49 14.24 15.27
N ALA A 452 14.62 12.92 15.18
CA ALA A 452 13.73 12.10 14.38
C ALA A 452 12.32 12.05 14.96
N ALA A 453 12.17 11.91 16.29
CA ALA A 453 10.86 11.80 16.95
C ALA A 453 9.90 12.97 16.63
N VAL A 454 10.43 14.20 16.55
CA VAL A 454 9.64 15.40 16.28
C VAL A 454 9.42 15.66 14.78
N ALA A 455 10.23 15.03 13.92
CA ALA A 455 10.19 15.20 12.47
C ALA A 455 9.47 14.03 11.75
N ASP A 456 9.42 12.86 12.37
CA ASP A 456 8.96 11.62 11.76
C ASP A 456 7.47 11.70 11.37
N ARG A 457 7.22 11.46 10.08
CA ARG A 457 5.90 11.26 9.48
C ARG A 457 5.88 10.05 8.53
N ASP A 458 6.83 9.13 8.68
CA ASP A 458 6.90 7.91 7.88
C ASP A 458 5.64 7.06 8.09
N PHE A 459 5.12 7.01 9.33
CA PHE A 459 3.86 6.34 9.62
C PHE A 459 2.68 6.92 8.82
N VAL A 460 2.64 8.23 8.58
CA VAL A 460 1.60 8.86 7.76
C VAL A 460 1.75 8.43 6.30
N ALA A 461 2.98 8.45 5.78
CA ALA A 461 3.26 8.00 4.41
C ALA A 461 2.91 6.52 4.22
N GLU A 462 3.28 5.64 5.17
CA GLU A 462 2.94 4.22 5.14
C GLU A 462 1.43 3.99 5.16
N ILE A 463 0.67 4.70 6.01
CA ILE A 463 -0.80 4.58 6.08
C ILE A 463 -1.44 5.02 4.76
N LEU A 464 -0.99 6.13 4.17
CA LEU A 464 -1.51 6.62 2.89
C LEU A 464 -1.18 5.65 1.73
N GLN A 465 0.01 5.05 1.72
CA GLN A 465 0.40 4.05 0.74
C GLN A 465 -0.39 2.75 0.89
N TRP A 466 -0.51 2.25 2.11
CA TRP A 466 -1.34 1.08 2.43
C TRP A 466 -2.80 1.30 2.01
N SER A 467 -3.37 2.45 2.36
CA SER A 467 -4.73 2.83 1.99
C SER A 467 -4.90 2.94 0.47
N SER A 468 -3.89 3.42 -0.25
CA SER A 468 -3.92 3.50 -1.72
C SER A 468 -4.01 2.12 -2.36
N LEU A 469 -3.28 1.13 -1.85
CA LEU A 469 -3.34 -0.24 -2.35
C LEU A 469 -4.68 -0.90 -2.02
N LEU A 470 -5.17 -0.76 -0.78
CA LEU A 470 -6.50 -1.24 -0.38
C LEU A 470 -7.59 -0.65 -1.29
N MET A 471 -7.56 0.66 -1.53
CA MET A 471 -8.53 1.32 -2.40
C MET A 471 -8.39 0.87 -3.86
N ALA A 472 -7.19 0.49 -4.33
CA ALA A 472 -7.04 -0.14 -5.63
C ALA A 472 -7.76 -1.50 -5.68
N HIS A 473 -7.65 -2.34 -4.66
CA HIS A 473 -8.39 -3.60 -4.57
C HIS A 473 -9.90 -3.38 -4.53
N LEU A 474 -10.38 -2.45 -3.70
CA LEU A 474 -11.81 -2.10 -3.64
C LEU A 474 -12.33 -1.53 -4.96
N SER A 475 -11.49 -0.79 -5.70
CA SER A 475 -11.85 -0.28 -7.02
C SER A 475 -12.03 -1.39 -8.05
N ARG A 476 -11.20 -2.46 -8.00
CA ARG A 476 -11.35 -3.65 -8.86
C ARG A 476 -12.62 -4.43 -8.54
N LEU A 477 -12.92 -4.65 -7.26
CA LEU A 477 -14.18 -5.24 -6.84
C LEU A 477 -15.38 -4.42 -7.33
N SER A 478 -15.27 -3.08 -7.22
CA SER A 478 -16.31 -2.16 -7.66
C SER A 478 -16.51 -2.24 -9.18
N GLU A 479 -15.44 -2.29 -9.97
CA GLU A 479 -15.49 -2.46 -11.43
C GLU A 479 -16.29 -3.70 -11.83
N ASP A 480 -15.92 -4.86 -11.27
CA ASP A 480 -16.57 -6.13 -11.57
C ASP A 480 -18.07 -6.05 -11.22
N LEU A 481 -18.41 -5.55 -10.04
CA LEU A 481 -19.80 -5.46 -9.60
C LEU A 481 -20.64 -4.46 -10.41
N ILE A 482 -20.06 -3.32 -10.80
CA ILE A 482 -20.71 -2.33 -11.67
C ILE A 482 -21.05 -2.99 -13.00
N ILE A 483 -20.07 -3.66 -13.62
CA ILE A 483 -20.25 -4.38 -14.87
C ILE A 483 -21.30 -5.48 -14.73
N TYR A 484 -21.21 -6.32 -13.69
CA TYR A 484 -22.12 -7.43 -13.46
C TYR A 484 -23.55 -6.98 -13.16
N SER A 485 -23.74 -5.72 -12.74
CA SER A 485 -25.05 -5.09 -12.51
C SER A 485 -25.73 -4.54 -13.77
N THR A 486 -24.99 -4.41 -14.87
CA THR A 486 -25.53 -3.88 -16.14
C THR A 486 -26.65 -4.77 -16.70
N ALA A 487 -27.49 -4.22 -17.58
CA ALA A 487 -28.56 -4.99 -18.21
C ALA A 487 -28.01 -6.09 -19.14
N GLU A 488 -26.84 -5.84 -19.75
CA GLU A 488 -26.14 -6.72 -20.66
C GLU A 488 -25.63 -7.98 -19.96
N PHE A 489 -25.12 -7.85 -18.73
CA PHE A 489 -24.68 -8.99 -17.91
C PHE A 489 -25.83 -9.53 -17.07
N GLY A 490 -26.44 -8.69 -16.24
CA GLY A 490 -27.55 -9.05 -15.35
C GLY A 490 -27.19 -10.17 -14.36
N PHE A 491 -25.91 -10.30 -14.01
CA PHE A 491 -25.41 -11.33 -13.12
C PHE A 491 -25.76 -11.02 -11.67
N ILE A 492 -25.73 -9.75 -11.28
CA ILE A 492 -26.04 -9.33 -9.93
C ILE A 492 -27.03 -8.17 -9.93
N ARG A 493 -27.63 -7.92 -8.76
CA ARG A 493 -28.44 -6.74 -8.47
C ARG A 493 -28.01 -6.18 -7.11
N VAL A 494 -27.58 -4.93 -7.11
CA VAL A 494 -27.26 -4.18 -5.88
C VAL A 494 -28.57 -3.85 -5.14
N ALA A 495 -28.55 -3.97 -3.82
CA ALA A 495 -29.70 -3.66 -2.97
C ALA A 495 -30.07 -2.16 -3.04
N ASP A 496 -31.34 -1.83 -2.79
CA ASP A 496 -31.84 -0.44 -2.85
C ASP A 496 -31.11 0.49 -1.87
N GLU A 497 -30.72 -0.02 -0.70
CA GLU A 497 -29.97 0.75 0.32
C GLU A 497 -28.58 1.22 -0.17
N TYR A 498 -28.03 0.57 -1.19
CA TYR A 498 -26.70 0.87 -1.75
C TYR A 498 -26.75 1.27 -3.24
N SER A 499 -27.94 1.54 -3.79
CA SER A 499 -28.13 1.96 -5.17
C SER A 499 -29.11 3.13 -5.25
N THR A 500 -29.09 3.86 -6.35
CA THR A 500 -30.13 4.87 -6.61
C THR A 500 -31.03 4.42 -7.76
N GLY A 501 -32.32 4.70 -7.64
CA GLY A 501 -33.32 4.40 -8.66
C GLY A 501 -33.65 5.62 -9.52
N SER A 502 -34.11 5.40 -10.74
CA SER A 502 -34.77 6.44 -11.54
C SER A 502 -36.25 6.53 -11.18
N SER A 503 -36.75 7.74 -10.94
CA SER A 503 -38.20 7.97 -10.73
C SER A 503 -39.05 7.62 -11.95
N LEU A 504 -38.48 7.62 -13.16
CA LEU A 504 -39.15 7.28 -14.42
C LEU A 504 -38.95 5.82 -14.84
N MET A 505 -37.89 5.16 -14.36
CA MET A 505 -37.52 3.79 -14.78
C MET A 505 -37.27 2.91 -13.54
N PRO A 506 -38.31 2.28 -12.96
CA PRO A 506 -38.23 1.54 -11.70
C PRO A 506 -37.24 0.36 -11.71
N GLN A 507 -36.94 -0.19 -12.90
CA GLN A 507 -35.98 -1.27 -13.09
C GLN A 507 -34.52 -0.79 -13.10
N LYS A 508 -34.27 0.49 -13.40
CA LYS A 508 -32.93 1.05 -13.52
C LYS A 508 -32.39 1.38 -12.13
N LYS A 509 -31.43 0.57 -11.68
CA LYS A 509 -30.64 0.80 -10.46
C LYS A 509 -29.22 1.19 -10.83
N ASN A 510 -28.77 2.33 -10.31
CA ASN A 510 -27.41 2.80 -10.49
C ASN A 510 -26.55 2.33 -9.30
N PRO A 511 -25.40 1.69 -9.54
CA PRO A 511 -24.50 1.22 -8.49
C PRO A 511 -23.65 2.35 -7.87
N ASP A 512 -24.29 3.45 -7.44
CA ASP A 512 -23.62 4.68 -6.99
C ASP A 512 -22.60 4.44 -5.87
N SER A 513 -22.90 3.51 -4.96
CA SER A 513 -21.97 3.11 -3.89
C SER A 513 -20.64 2.60 -4.44
N LEU A 514 -20.67 1.77 -5.48
CA LEU A 514 -19.51 1.17 -6.12
C LEU A 514 -18.76 2.21 -6.98
N GLU A 515 -19.50 3.07 -7.69
CA GLU A 515 -18.91 4.18 -8.44
C GLU A 515 -18.15 5.15 -7.53
N LEU A 516 -18.72 5.47 -6.37
CA LEU A 516 -18.08 6.31 -5.36
C LEU A 516 -16.85 5.64 -4.73
N ILE A 517 -16.88 4.34 -4.45
CA ILE A 517 -15.69 3.60 -3.97
C ILE A 517 -14.56 3.69 -5.02
N ARG A 518 -14.87 3.40 -6.30
CA ARG A 518 -13.91 3.49 -7.40
C ARG A 518 -13.35 4.92 -7.56
N GLY A 519 -14.20 5.94 -7.51
CA GLY A 519 -13.77 7.35 -7.60
C GLY A 519 -12.91 7.80 -6.41
N LYS A 520 -13.22 7.32 -5.20
CA LYS A 520 -12.45 7.64 -3.98
C LYS A 520 -11.05 7.04 -3.98
N ALA A 521 -10.81 5.97 -4.75
CA ALA A 521 -9.47 5.42 -4.89
C ALA A 521 -8.47 6.42 -5.46
N GLY A 522 -8.85 7.19 -6.50
CA GLY A 522 -8.00 8.22 -7.08
C GLY A 522 -7.66 9.35 -6.10
N ARG A 523 -8.61 9.74 -5.23
CA ARG A 523 -8.38 10.75 -4.19
C ARG A 523 -7.33 10.29 -3.17
N VAL A 524 -7.45 9.07 -2.66
CA VAL A 524 -6.49 8.50 -1.69
C VAL A 524 -5.09 8.37 -2.30
N MET A 525 -4.99 7.91 -3.55
CA MET A 525 -3.71 7.86 -4.27
C MET A 525 -3.08 9.25 -4.45
N GLY A 526 -3.89 10.26 -4.74
CA GLY A 526 -3.45 11.66 -4.83
C GLY A 526 -2.89 12.18 -3.51
N GLN A 527 -3.53 11.85 -2.37
CA GLN A 527 -3.07 12.23 -1.03
C GLN A 527 -1.70 11.62 -0.71
N ALA A 528 -1.49 10.34 -1.02
CA ALA A 528 -0.19 9.68 -0.82
C ALA A 528 0.92 10.38 -1.63
N SER A 529 0.67 10.67 -2.91
CA SER A 529 1.62 11.36 -3.77
C SER A 529 1.91 12.79 -3.32
N GLY A 530 0.86 13.55 -2.95
CA GLY A 530 0.98 14.91 -2.44
C GLY A 530 1.80 14.96 -1.15
N PHE A 531 1.50 14.09 -0.19
CA PHE A 531 2.20 14.06 1.09
C PHE A 531 3.67 13.66 0.95
N LEU A 532 4.00 12.67 0.12
CA LEU A 532 5.39 12.32 -0.18
C LEU A 532 6.15 13.49 -0.81
N SER A 533 5.47 14.31 -1.62
CA SER A 533 6.06 15.51 -2.21
C SER A 533 6.34 16.59 -1.16
N THR A 534 5.47 16.74 -0.16
CA THR A 534 5.70 17.62 1.00
C THR A 534 6.87 17.16 1.86
N LEU A 535 6.95 15.85 2.12
CA LEU A 535 8.00 15.28 2.98
C LEU A 535 9.40 15.33 2.34
N LYS A 536 9.46 15.35 1.00
CA LYS A 536 10.71 15.29 0.23
C LYS A 536 11.60 16.52 0.49
N SER A 537 12.85 16.24 0.87
CA SER A 537 13.92 17.24 1.04
C SER A 537 13.71 18.26 2.17
N LEU A 538 12.87 17.95 3.17
CA LEU A 538 12.78 18.78 4.37
C LEU A 538 14.09 18.69 5.18
N PRO A 539 14.66 19.83 5.62
CA PRO A 539 15.83 19.83 6.50
C PRO A 539 15.44 19.31 7.89
N THR A 540 16.35 18.65 8.60
CA THR A 540 16.09 18.23 9.99
C THR A 540 15.95 19.45 10.91
N ALA A 541 15.04 19.49 11.90
CA ALA A 541 14.10 18.46 12.35
C ALA A 541 12.62 18.81 12.04
N TYR A 542 11.93 19.49 12.96
CA TYR A 542 10.56 19.96 12.76
C TYR A 542 10.55 21.19 11.83
N ASN A 543 9.71 21.16 10.81
CA ASN A 543 9.41 22.31 9.93
C ASN A 543 7.90 22.41 9.80
N LYS A 544 7.37 23.62 9.62
CA LYS A 544 5.92 23.87 9.60
C LYS A 544 5.19 23.10 8.49
N ASP A 545 5.91 22.75 7.42
CA ASP A 545 5.45 21.90 6.31
C ASP A 545 4.79 20.60 6.80
N ILE A 546 5.24 20.00 7.91
CA ILE A 546 4.67 18.73 8.40
C ILE A 546 3.29 18.89 9.05
N GLN A 547 2.75 20.12 9.15
CA GLN A 547 1.33 20.36 9.43
C GLN A 547 0.43 19.75 8.34
N GLU A 548 0.90 19.73 7.09
CA GLU A 548 0.23 19.09 5.93
C GLU A 548 0.19 17.56 6.02
N SER A 549 0.66 16.95 7.12
CA SER A 549 0.47 15.52 7.38
C SER A 549 -0.92 15.18 7.94
N VAL A 550 -1.62 16.16 8.54
CA VAL A 550 -2.84 15.91 9.32
C VAL A 550 -4.06 15.77 8.42
N GLU A 551 -4.39 16.78 7.61
CA GLU A 551 -5.57 16.77 6.73
C GLU A 551 -5.65 15.56 5.79
N PRO A 552 -4.59 15.21 5.01
CA PRO A 552 -4.66 14.05 4.13
C PRO A 552 -4.85 12.75 4.92
N LEU A 553 -4.27 12.63 6.12
CA LEU A 553 -4.43 11.44 6.95
C LEU A 553 -5.87 11.32 7.49
N LEU A 554 -6.41 12.40 8.06
CA LEU A 554 -7.78 12.43 8.59
C LEU A 554 -8.80 12.06 7.50
N ASP A 555 -8.70 12.67 6.33
CA ASP A 555 -9.60 12.39 5.23
C ASP A 555 -9.42 10.96 4.65
N CYS A 556 -8.18 10.48 4.57
CA CYS A 556 -7.88 9.13 4.11
C CYS A 556 -8.52 8.07 5.02
N VAL A 557 -8.29 8.15 6.33
CA VAL A 557 -8.85 7.23 7.34
C VAL A 557 -10.39 7.23 7.27
N LYS A 558 -11.01 8.42 7.23
CA LYS A 558 -12.46 8.58 7.10
C LYS A 558 -12.99 7.97 5.81
N THR A 559 -12.27 8.15 4.70
CA THR A 559 -12.63 7.63 3.38
C THR A 559 -12.55 6.10 3.35
N VAL A 560 -11.43 5.53 3.78
CA VAL A 560 -11.21 4.07 3.83
C VAL A 560 -12.25 3.40 4.71
N SER A 561 -12.47 3.91 5.93
CA SER A 561 -13.45 3.35 6.87
C SER A 561 -14.87 3.31 6.28
N ARG A 562 -15.29 4.39 5.60
CA ARG A 562 -16.60 4.43 4.93
C ARG A 562 -16.66 3.48 3.73
N CYS A 563 -15.63 3.44 2.90
CA CYS A 563 -15.58 2.56 1.73
C CYS A 563 -15.63 1.09 2.12
N LEU A 564 -14.92 0.67 3.17
CA LEU A 564 -14.95 -0.70 3.69
C LEU A 564 -16.33 -1.09 4.20
N ARG A 565 -16.96 -0.24 5.03
CA ARG A 565 -18.30 -0.50 5.56
C ARG A 565 -19.36 -0.59 4.45
N ILE A 566 -19.27 0.29 3.45
CA ILE A 566 -20.16 0.24 2.28
C ILE A 566 -19.91 -1.02 1.45
N ALA A 567 -18.65 -1.37 1.18
CA ALA A 567 -18.31 -2.57 0.42
C ALA A 567 -18.83 -3.85 1.12
N ALA A 568 -18.64 -3.97 2.43
CA ALA A 568 -19.18 -5.08 3.22
C ALA A 568 -20.72 -5.10 3.17
N GLY A 569 -21.37 -3.94 3.28
CA GLY A 569 -22.82 -3.79 3.15
C GLY A 569 -23.34 -4.26 1.78
N VAL A 570 -22.71 -3.81 0.69
CA VAL A 570 -23.02 -4.24 -0.68
C VAL A 570 -22.87 -5.75 -0.80
N LEU A 571 -21.73 -6.32 -0.40
CA LEU A 571 -21.49 -7.76 -0.49
C LEU A 571 -22.48 -8.58 0.35
N SER A 572 -22.86 -8.10 1.53
CA SER A 572 -23.80 -8.81 2.40
C SER A 572 -25.21 -8.87 1.82
N THR A 573 -25.62 -7.85 1.08
CA THR A 573 -27.00 -7.69 0.54
C THR A 573 -27.11 -7.97 -0.96
N LEU A 574 -25.98 -8.21 -1.65
CA LEU A 574 -25.91 -8.44 -3.09
C LEU A 574 -26.82 -9.60 -3.53
N GLN A 575 -27.72 -9.38 -4.48
CA GLN A 575 -28.52 -10.46 -5.04
C GLN A 575 -27.84 -11.01 -6.30
N ILE A 576 -27.62 -12.31 -6.37
CA ILE A 576 -27.07 -12.97 -7.56
C ILE A 576 -28.18 -13.56 -8.44
N ASN A 577 -27.94 -13.62 -9.74
CA ASN A 577 -28.79 -14.27 -10.72
C ASN A 577 -28.05 -15.47 -11.31
N SER A 578 -28.07 -16.58 -10.57
CA SER A 578 -27.40 -17.82 -10.97
C SER A 578 -27.87 -18.36 -12.34
N LYS A 579 -29.13 -18.11 -12.71
CA LYS A 579 -29.66 -18.47 -14.03
C LYS A 579 -28.98 -17.67 -15.16
N LYS A 580 -28.83 -16.36 -15.00
CA LYS A 580 -28.13 -15.50 -15.98
C LYS A 580 -26.65 -15.82 -16.06
N MET A 581 -25.99 -16.05 -14.93
CA MET A 581 -24.59 -16.49 -14.88
C MET A 581 -24.39 -17.81 -15.64
N LYS A 582 -25.24 -18.82 -15.37
CA LYS A 582 -25.20 -20.10 -16.07
C LYS A 582 -25.51 -19.98 -17.56
N ALA A 583 -26.49 -19.14 -17.94
CA ALA A 583 -26.85 -18.92 -19.34
C ALA A 583 -25.76 -18.17 -20.14
N ALA A 584 -24.83 -17.50 -19.46
CA ALA A 584 -23.69 -16.85 -20.10
C ALA A 584 -22.51 -17.82 -20.38
N LEU A 585 -22.58 -19.05 -19.89
CA LEU A 585 -21.63 -20.11 -20.24
C LEU A 585 -21.96 -20.65 -21.62
N THR A 586 -20.97 -20.68 -22.50
CA THR A 586 -21.11 -21.14 -23.88
C THR A 586 -20.10 -22.26 -24.15
N ALA A 587 -20.46 -23.22 -25.01
CA ALA A 587 -19.67 -24.43 -25.19
C ALA A 587 -18.25 -24.16 -25.71
N ASP A 588 -18.05 -23.09 -26.48
CA ASP A 588 -16.73 -22.63 -26.96
C ASP A 588 -15.72 -22.41 -25.83
N MET A 589 -16.18 -22.06 -24.62
CA MET A 589 -15.34 -21.93 -23.43
C MET A 589 -14.66 -23.26 -23.03
N LEU A 590 -15.22 -24.40 -23.46
CA LEU A 590 -14.72 -25.75 -23.21
C LEU A 590 -13.77 -26.24 -24.30
N ALA A 591 -13.40 -25.40 -25.28
CA ALA A 591 -12.38 -25.75 -26.27
C ALA A 591 -11.02 -26.08 -25.62
N THR A 592 -10.69 -25.42 -24.51
CA THR A 592 -9.50 -25.76 -23.71
C THR A 592 -9.64 -27.14 -23.07
N ASP A 593 -10.83 -27.48 -22.57
CA ASP A 593 -11.12 -28.77 -21.96
C ASP A 593 -11.09 -29.92 -23.00
N VAL A 594 -11.41 -29.64 -24.27
CA VAL A 594 -11.17 -30.56 -25.41
C VAL A 594 -9.68 -30.80 -25.62
N ALA A 595 -8.86 -29.75 -25.54
CA ALA A 595 -7.41 -29.90 -25.62
C ALA A 595 -6.86 -30.72 -24.43
N ASP A 596 -7.34 -30.47 -23.21
CA ASP A 596 -6.97 -31.22 -22.00
C ASP A 596 -7.37 -32.70 -22.11
N TYR A 597 -8.55 -33.00 -22.66
CA TYR A 597 -8.98 -34.39 -22.95
C TYR A 597 -7.98 -35.13 -23.84
N LEU A 598 -7.49 -34.48 -24.89
CA LEU A 598 -6.51 -35.09 -25.80
C LEU A 598 -5.14 -35.29 -25.15
N VAL A 599 -4.74 -34.38 -24.25
CA VAL A 599 -3.50 -34.55 -23.46
C VAL A 599 -3.58 -35.81 -22.60
N VAL A 600 -4.72 -36.04 -21.94
CA VAL A 600 -4.95 -37.24 -21.13
C VAL A 600 -4.90 -38.52 -21.99
N LYS A 601 -5.29 -38.45 -23.27
CA LYS A 601 -5.17 -39.54 -24.25
C LYS A 601 -3.77 -39.68 -24.85
N GLY A 602 -2.78 -38.91 -24.38
CA GLY A 602 -1.38 -39.01 -24.77
C GLY A 602 -0.96 -38.12 -25.95
N VAL A 603 -1.84 -37.22 -26.42
CA VAL A 603 -1.49 -36.28 -27.50
C VAL A 603 -0.65 -35.13 -26.94
N PRO A 604 0.51 -34.81 -27.52
CA PRO A 604 1.33 -33.67 -27.07
C PRO A 604 0.55 -32.36 -27.12
N PHE A 605 0.64 -31.53 -26.06
CA PHE A 605 -0.15 -30.30 -25.91
C PHE A 605 -0.06 -29.33 -27.09
N ARG A 606 1.12 -29.20 -27.73
CA ARG A 606 1.27 -28.37 -28.94
C ARG A 606 0.33 -28.79 -30.07
N GLN A 607 0.04 -30.09 -30.19
CA GLN A 607 -0.89 -30.62 -31.19
C GLN A 607 -2.34 -30.46 -30.74
N THR A 608 -2.64 -30.58 -29.43
CA THR A 608 -4.01 -30.50 -28.92
C THR A 608 -4.64 -29.13 -29.16
N HIS A 609 -3.88 -28.04 -29.06
CA HIS A 609 -4.38 -26.70 -29.39
C HIS A 609 -4.80 -26.57 -30.87
N HIS A 610 -4.01 -27.14 -31.81
CA HIS A 610 -4.37 -27.15 -33.23
C HIS A 610 -5.62 -28.00 -33.50
N ILE A 611 -5.74 -29.14 -32.81
CA ILE A 611 -6.89 -30.04 -32.91
C ILE A 611 -8.15 -29.38 -32.33
N ALA A 612 -8.07 -28.79 -31.14
CA ALA A 612 -9.19 -28.05 -30.53
C ALA A 612 -9.61 -26.85 -31.40
N GLY A 613 -8.65 -26.11 -31.98
CA GLY A 613 -8.95 -25.06 -32.95
C GLY A 613 -9.63 -25.59 -34.22
N ALA A 614 -9.31 -26.81 -34.66
CA ALA A 614 -10.00 -27.45 -35.78
C ALA A 614 -11.42 -27.89 -35.42
N VAL A 615 -11.66 -28.31 -34.17
CA VAL A 615 -13.01 -28.60 -33.65
C VAL A 615 -13.87 -27.33 -33.67
N VAL A 616 -13.33 -26.21 -33.17
CA VAL A 616 -14.03 -24.90 -33.20
C VAL A 616 -14.37 -24.50 -34.64
N ARG A 617 -13.39 -24.54 -35.56
CA ARG A 617 -13.63 -24.22 -36.98
C ARG A 617 -14.68 -25.11 -37.62
N LYS A 618 -14.67 -26.42 -37.33
CA LYS A 618 -15.65 -27.36 -37.88
C LYS A 618 -17.07 -27.07 -37.39
N ALA A 619 -17.22 -26.66 -36.13
CA ALA A 619 -18.49 -26.24 -35.57
C ALA A 619 -19.00 -24.95 -36.24
N GLU A 620 -18.12 -23.97 -36.43
CA GLU A 620 -18.43 -22.73 -37.15
C GLU A 620 -18.87 -22.98 -38.61
N GLU A 621 -18.14 -23.84 -39.34
CA GLU A 621 -18.47 -24.23 -40.73
C GLU A 621 -19.86 -24.88 -40.84
N LYS A 622 -20.26 -25.63 -39.81
CA LYS A 622 -21.59 -26.26 -39.75
C LYS A 622 -22.68 -25.37 -39.13
N GLY A 623 -22.31 -24.22 -38.56
CA GLY A 623 -23.23 -23.34 -37.85
C GLY A 623 -23.83 -23.96 -36.58
N VAL A 624 -23.07 -24.85 -35.91
CA VAL A 624 -23.48 -25.55 -34.69
C VAL A 624 -22.52 -25.24 -33.53
N SER A 625 -22.93 -25.55 -32.30
CA SER A 625 -22.05 -25.50 -31.12
C SER A 625 -20.98 -26.59 -31.16
N ILE A 626 -19.80 -26.35 -30.55
CA ILE A 626 -18.77 -27.41 -30.47
C ILE A 626 -19.25 -28.67 -29.72
N ALA A 627 -20.26 -28.52 -28.85
CA ALA A 627 -20.90 -29.62 -28.13
C ALA A 627 -21.90 -30.42 -28.99
N GLU A 628 -22.31 -29.88 -30.14
CA GLU A 628 -23.28 -30.50 -31.06
C GLU A 628 -22.59 -31.27 -32.20
N LEU A 629 -21.25 -31.26 -32.26
CA LEU A 629 -20.51 -32.05 -33.23
C LEU A 629 -20.62 -33.55 -32.92
N GLU A 630 -21.02 -34.34 -33.92
CA GLU A 630 -21.14 -35.78 -33.77
C GLU A 630 -19.74 -36.44 -33.74
N LEU A 631 -19.62 -37.58 -33.06
CA LEU A 631 -18.36 -38.32 -32.97
C LEU A 631 -17.69 -38.61 -34.34
N PRO A 632 -18.43 -38.94 -35.43
CA PRO A 632 -17.84 -39.10 -36.76
C PRO A 632 -17.14 -37.83 -37.27
N ASP A 633 -17.68 -36.64 -36.99
CA ASP A 633 -17.04 -35.37 -37.36
C ASP A 633 -15.75 -35.15 -36.56
N LEU A 634 -15.79 -35.43 -35.26
CA LEU A 634 -14.61 -35.32 -34.39
C LEU A 634 -13.51 -36.31 -34.81
N LYS A 635 -13.88 -37.56 -35.16
CA LYS A 635 -12.93 -38.58 -35.66
C LYS A 635 -12.28 -38.22 -36.99
N GLN A 636 -12.90 -37.36 -37.82
CA GLN A 636 -12.25 -36.80 -39.02
C GLN A 636 -11.11 -35.84 -38.67
N ILE A 637 -11.17 -35.19 -37.49
CA ILE A 637 -10.14 -34.24 -37.03
C ILE A 637 -9.02 -34.99 -36.30
N SER A 638 -9.36 -35.93 -35.40
CA SER A 638 -8.38 -36.76 -34.70
C SER A 638 -8.95 -38.13 -34.35
N PRO A 639 -8.21 -39.23 -34.60
CA PRO A 639 -8.66 -40.57 -34.24
C PRO A 639 -8.75 -40.82 -32.73
N GLN A 640 -8.22 -39.91 -31.90
CA GLN A 640 -8.20 -40.04 -30.43
C GLN A 640 -9.52 -39.63 -29.74
N PHE A 641 -10.48 -39.07 -30.49
CA PHE A 641 -11.80 -38.76 -29.96
C PHE A 641 -12.64 -40.03 -29.84
N GLU A 642 -13.17 -40.29 -28.65
CA GLU A 642 -14.07 -41.40 -28.36
C GLU A 642 -15.39 -40.87 -27.77
N ALA A 643 -16.36 -41.75 -27.51
CA ALA A 643 -17.69 -41.36 -27.06
C ALA A 643 -17.69 -40.58 -25.71
N ASP A 644 -16.64 -40.73 -24.90
CA ASP A 644 -16.42 -40.00 -23.64
C ASP A 644 -16.08 -38.52 -23.85
N ILE A 645 -15.87 -38.05 -25.09
CA ILE A 645 -15.73 -36.62 -25.39
C ILE A 645 -16.99 -35.81 -25.02
N ALA A 646 -18.17 -36.44 -25.06
CA ALA A 646 -19.43 -35.78 -24.70
C ALA A 646 -19.41 -35.24 -23.26
N ASP A 647 -18.69 -35.94 -22.36
CA ASP A 647 -18.53 -35.55 -20.96
C ASP A 647 -17.69 -34.28 -20.77
N VAL A 648 -16.91 -33.87 -21.78
CA VAL A 648 -16.11 -32.63 -21.72
C VAL A 648 -17.00 -31.40 -21.81
N PHE A 649 -18.18 -31.52 -22.43
CA PHE A 649 -19.11 -30.41 -22.63
C PHE A 649 -20.00 -30.10 -21.41
N ASP A 650 -19.67 -30.67 -20.25
CA ASP A 650 -20.31 -30.38 -18.95
C ASP A 650 -19.49 -29.32 -18.18
N PHE A 651 -20.08 -28.15 -17.98
CA PHE A 651 -19.45 -27.05 -17.24
C PHE A 651 -19.11 -27.40 -15.78
N GLU A 652 -19.91 -28.26 -15.13
CA GLU A 652 -19.63 -28.71 -13.76
C GLU A 652 -18.37 -29.58 -13.74
N ARG A 653 -18.23 -30.48 -14.71
CA ARG A 653 -17.01 -31.30 -14.84
C ARG A 653 -15.78 -30.45 -15.17
N SER A 654 -15.94 -29.40 -15.98
CA SER A 654 -14.86 -28.46 -16.29
C SER A 654 -14.29 -27.81 -15.02
N VAL A 655 -15.16 -27.27 -14.15
CA VAL A 655 -14.70 -26.66 -12.89
C VAL A 655 -14.15 -27.69 -11.91
N GLU A 656 -14.76 -28.88 -11.82
CA GLU A 656 -14.33 -29.92 -10.89
C GLU A 656 -12.96 -30.53 -11.25
N ARG A 657 -12.53 -30.46 -12.50
CA ARG A 657 -11.16 -30.88 -12.90
C ARG A 657 -10.07 -29.94 -12.40
N ARG A 658 -10.39 -28.68 -12.06
CA ARG A 658 -9.42 -27.69 -11.56
C ARG A 658 -9.18 -27.88 -10.05
N THR A 659 -8.63 -29.04 -9.69
CA THR A 659 -8.45 -29.52 -8.30
C THR A 659 -7.17 -29.05 -7.62
N ALA A 660 -6.19 -28.60 -8.40
CA ALA A 660 -4.95 -28.05 -7.85
C ALA A 660 -5.27 -26.89 -6.88
N GLN A 661 -4.42 -26.71 -5.87
CA GLN A 661 -4.60 -25.68 -4.84
C GLN A 661 -4.71 -24.29 -5.48
N GLY A 662 -5.74 -23.55 -5.08
CA GLY A 662 -6.09 -22.26 -5.70
C GLY A 662 -6.96 -22.39 -6.96
N GLY A 663 -7.31 -23.60 -7.40
CA GLY A 663 -8.24 -23.84 -8.49
C GLY A 663 -9.71 -23.61 -8.12
N THR A 664 -10.61 -23.74 -9.10
CA THR A 664 -12.04 -23.41 -8.98
C THR A 664 -12.95 -24.61 -8.65
N SER A 665 -12.40 -25.83 -8.51
CA SER A 665 -13.17 -26.99 -8.03
C SER A 665 -13.80 -26.73 -6.66
N ARG A 666 -14.90 -27.41 -6.34
CA ARG A 666 -15.59 -27.27 -5.06
C ARG A 666 -14.64 -27.53 -3.89
N GLY A 667 -13.83 -28.59 -3.98
CA GLY A 667 -12.85 -28.95 -2.97
C GLY A 667 -11.81 -27.84 -2.73
N SER A 668 -11.24 -27.29 -3.79
CA SER A 668 -10.26 -26.19 -3.70
C SER A 668 -10.88 -24.91 -3.13
N VAL A 669 -12.11 -24.58 -3.55
CA VAL A 669 -12.83 -23.39 -3.05
C VAL A 669 -13.18 -23.53 -1.56
N LEU A 670 -13.58 -24.72 -1.09
CA LEU A 670 -13.79 -24.97 0.34
C LEU A 670 -12.50 -24.80 1.14
N SER A 671 -11.35 -25.26 0.63
CA SER A 671 -10.05 -25.03 1.28
C SER A 671 -9.69 -23.55 1.37
N GLN A 672 -10.01 -22.76 0.33
CA GLN A 672 -9.82 -21.29 0.35
C GLN A 672 -10.72 -20.61 1.39
N ILE A 673 -11.99 -21.01 1.49
CA ILE A 673 -12.93 -20.53 2.52
C ILE A 673 -12.38 -20.85 3.91
N PHE A 674 -11.95 -22.10 4.13
CA PHE A 674 -11.39 -22.54 5.40
C PHE A 674 -10.15 -21.72 5.79
N ALA A 675 -9.25 -21.41 4.85
CA ALA A 675 -8.08 -20.58 5.14
C ALA A 675 -8.46 -19.18 5.63
N ILE A 676 -9.49 -18.55 5.07
CA ILE A 676 -9.99 -17.25 5.53
C ILE A 676 -10.68 -17.38 6.89
N GLU A 677 -11.53 -18.41 7.08
CA GLU A 677 -12.19 -18.68 8.37
C GLU A 677 -11.17 -18.92 9.49
N ALA A 678 -10.09 -19.68 9.22
CA ALA A 678 -9.00 -19.93 10.15
C ALA A 678 -8.22 -18.65 10.50
N TYR A 679 -7.87 -17.85 9.48
CA TYR A 679 -7.22 -16.55 9.67
C TYR A 679 -8.06 -15.62 10.56
N LEU A 680 -9.38 -15.57 10.34
CA LEU A 680 -10.29 -14.78 11.16
C LEU A 680 -10.40 -15.31 12.60
N ALA A 681 -10.29 -16.61 12.81
CA ALA A 681 -10.28 -17.22 14.15
C ALA A 681 -8.96 -16.99 14.91
N GLY A 682 -7.91 -16.49 14.24
CA GLY A 682 -6.57 -16.32 14.82
C GLY A 682 -5.77 -17.63 14.91
N ASN A 683 -6.11 -18.62 14.07
CA ASN A 683 -5.46 -19.93 14.00
C ASN A 683 -4.42 -20.01 12.87
#